data_AF-A0A9P3J2U0-F1
#
_entry.id   AF-A0A9P3J2U0-F1
#
_cell.length_a   1.000
_cell.length_b   1.000
_cell.length_c   1.000
_cell.angle_alpha   90.00
_cell.angle_beta   90.00
_cell.angle_gamma   90.00
#
_symmetry.space_group_name_H-M   'P 1'
#
loop_
_entity.id
_entity.type
_entity.pdbx_description
1 polymer ?
#
loop_
_entity_poly.entity_id
_entity_poly.type
_entity_poly.pdbx_seq_one_letter_code
_entity_poly.pdbx_strand_id
1 'polypeptide(L)'
;MGHLALRVALDGSAPFSSIQDAVDAVPPGKGQPTTIHIDPGTYFEQILVPSSKHCISFVGTGPPWSTIVCFDAFNGKARPPHAQCASDDRTNPVYNTYNCATVQVEASGVVMVNIVIVNQSRPDCGGQSGQNQAVALRTTGDKVQLHGCWIRGWQATLYTHQGRQYFSRTVIEGSVDIIFGGPNVNAFFHKCSILSKGRGTFTTHYRDLTTSPHDAGAFVFQCCAFTGTSSTNGPCYLGRPWRQDARVILAHCYIGQCVPQRGWDRWDGSTDISRPTFWEFDCVGPGSIKAHSSINQTSGQDRPVMMTSPSAKSPRFIGREPAPAEVAPFLDLPSFFALSRTDCSGSAFPGPAPPCSANEDGPLGTPLPPLQEASPPSQGTSPSPAAPTRLFLVVPAAAEDGNSARVQEAIDAVEPGGKHTTVIAVFPGTYFEQVRIPSNKTRILLRPASVEEGSTGVGEVRIVFNAHTGKAKHDSSSSSGSAGGKIAGGETCSGTIATTASAAASYTTYTSATFAVEADHFTAEGIVFENTAGPRCGGGSGQHQAVAVRVTAERSAFHRCCFLGWQDTLYLHRGSTWFKDCRVEGSVDFIFGGPKARGYWKGCEVVVRGKGWVTAHRRDLAQWPDDTDGAFVFDACSIQASDPSVPPSCALLGRPWGPDARVLLHGCSIGAVVKAEGWGAWNSATDVSRPRFLEWECTGPGASLAHRVIGRQATLQEVNQLVPESTFFYDLPGFPALTP
;
A
#
# COMPACT_ATOMS: atom_id res chain seq x y z
N MET A 1 32.60 6.78 -9.85
CA MET A 1 32.27 5.86 -10.96
C MET A 1 30.84 6.16 -11.39
N GLY A 2 30.54 6.20 -12.69
CA GLY A 2 29.25 6.63 -13.22
C GLY A 2 28.11 5.64 -12.91
N HIS A 3 26.88 6.12 -12.95
CA HIS A 3 25.66 5.31 -12.93
C HIS A 3 25.09 5.31 -14.34
N LEU A 4 24.83 4.13 -14.92
CA LEU A 4 24.23 4.04 -16.26
C LEU A 4 22.71 4.06 -16.12
N ALA A 5 22.04 4.94 -16.86
CA ALA A 5 20.57 5.01 -16.91
C ALA A 5 20.10 4.78 -18.35
N LEU A 6 19.29 3.75 -18.56
CA LEU A 6 18.63 3.44 -19.83
C LEU A 6 17.13 3.72 -19.71
N ARG A 7 16.47 4.05 -20.83
CA ARG A 7 15.03 4.27 -20.87
C ARG A 7 14.38 3.40 -21.96
N VAL A 8 13.24 2.82 -21.64
CA VAL A 8 12.41 2.02 -22.55
C VAL A 8 11.03 2.66 -22.65
N ALA A 9 10.52 2.85 -23.88
CA ALA A 9 9.18 3.37 -24.13
C ALA A 9 8.62 2.82 -25.45
N LEU A 10 7.35 2.38 -25.44
CA LEU A 10 6.67 1.82 -26.62
C LEU A 10 6.36 2.87 -27.69
N ASP A 11 6.26 4.14 -27.33
CA ASP A 11 5.88 5.24 -28.23
C ASP A 11 7.06 5.80 -29.05
N GLY A 12 8.25 5.23 -28.89
CA GLY A 12 9.47 5.68 -29.55
C GLY A 12 10.11 6.93 -28.94
N SER A 13 9.61 7.41 -27.79
CA SER A 13 10.21 8.54 -27.06
C SER A 13 11.53 8.20 -26.37
N ALA A 14 11.90 6.93 -26.31
CA ALA A 14 13.12 6.42 -25.69
C ALA A 14 14.01 5.64 -26.68
N PRO A 15 15.31 5.46 -26.39
CA PRO A 15 16.24 4.74 -27.26
C PRO A 15 15.88 3.26 -27.48
N PHE A 16 15.10 2.66 -26.58
CA PHE A 16 14.68 1.27 -26.66
C PHE A 16 13.15 1.19 -26.63
N SER A 17 12.57 0.33 -27.47
CA SER A 17 11.15 -0.05 -27.45
C SER A 17 10.91 -1.44 -26.86
N SER A 18 11.97 -2.21 -26.59
CA SER A 18 11.95 -3.51 -25.92
C SER A 18 12.79 -3.44 -24.63
N ILE A 19 12.31 -4.11 -23.60
CA ILE A 19 13.04 -4.26 -22.34
C ILE A 19 14.24 -5.17 -22.54
N GLN A 20 14.11 -6.25 -23.33
CA GLN A 20 15.22 -7.14 -23.63
C GLN A 20 16.36 -6.41 -24.35
N ASP A 21 16.07 -5.54 -25.31
CA ASP A 21 17.11 -4.76 -26.01
C ASP A 21 17.89 -3.85 -25.04
N ALA A 22 17.18 -3.25 -24.07
CA ALA A 22 17.82 -2.45 -23.02
C ALA A 22 18.68 -3.32 -22.09
N VAL A 23 18.23 -4.53 -21.73
CA VAL A 23 19.06 -5.51 -21.00
C VAL A 23 20.29 -5.88 -21.82
N ASP A 24 20.13 -6.11 -23.13
CA ASP A 24 21.19 -6.49 -24.06
C ASP A 24 22.27 -5.41 -24.18
N ALA A 25 21.89 -4.14 -24.11
CA ALA A 25 22.80 -3.00 -24.08
C ALA A 25 23.60 -2.84 -22.78
N VAL A 26 23.21 -3.48 -21.67
CA VAL A 26 23.99 -3.42 -20.41
C VAL A 26 25.33 -4.15 -20.59
N PRO A 27 26.47 -3.51 -20.29
CA PRO A 27 27.79 -4.16 -20.38
C PRO A 27 27.91 -5.36 -19.42
N PRO A 28 28.58 -6.46 -19.84
CA PRO A 28 28.82 -7.60 -18.96
C PRO A 28 29.85 -7.29 -17.87
N GLY A 29 29.78 -8.01 -16.75
CA GLY A 29 30.73 -7.97 -15.64
C GLY A 29 30.13 -7.46 -14.32
N LYS A 30 30.96 -7.38 -13.26
CA LYS A 30 30.59 -6.78 -11.96
C LYS A 30 30.66 -5.24 -11.98
N GLY A 31 30.50 -4.65 -13.16
CA GLY A 31 30.70 -3.23 -13.46
C GLY A 31 29.56 -2.32 -12.96
N GLN A 32 29.53 -1.09 -13.49
CA GLN A 32 28.70 0.03 -13.00
C GLN A 32 27.21 -0.35 -12.82
N PRO A 33 26.58 -0.05 -11.67
CA PRO A 33 25.15 -0.23 -11.47
C PRO A 33 24.34 0.45 -12.56
N THR A 34 23.35 -0.26 -13.12
CA THR A 34 22.54 0.22 -14.23
C THR A 34 21.06 0.27 -13.84
N THR A 35 20.40 1.40 -14.11
CA THR A 35 18.94 1.51 -13.98
C THR A 35 18.29 1.54 -15.35
N ILE A 36 17.29 0.69 -15.56
CA ILE A 36 16.42 0.66 -16.74
C ILE A 36 15.07 1.23 -16.32
N HIS A 37 14.78 2.46 -16.75
CA HIS A 37 13.49 3.12 -16.58
C HIS A 37 12.52 2.66 -17.67
N ILE A 38 11.36 2.13 -17.29
CA ILE A 38 10.39 1.57 -18.22
C ILE A 38 9.09 2.39 -18.15
N ASP A 39 8.78 3.07 -19.25
CA ASP A 39 7.58 3.89 -19.34
C ASP A 39 6.30 3.03 -19.41
N PRO A 40 5.13 3.58 -18.99
CA PRO A 40 3.88 2.83 -18.94
C PRO A 40 3.51 2.17 -20.25
N GLY A 41 3.00 0.95 -20.17
CA GLY A 41 2.65 0.15 -21.34
C GLY A 41 2.64 -1.34 -21.06
N THR A 42 2.14 -2.10 -22.05
CA THR A 42 2.15 -3.56 -22.03
C THR A 42 3.21 -4.06 -23.02
N TYR A 43 4.28 -4.61 -22.45
CA TYR A 43 5.42 -5.18 -23.15
C TYR A 43 5.20 -6.69 -23.30
N PHE A 44 4.85 -7.13 -24.52
CA PHE A 44 4.67 -8.54 -24.81
C PHE A 44 6.00 -9.17 -25.27
N GLU A 45 6.82 -9.57 -24.31
CA GLU A 45 8.15 -10.12 -24.56
C GLU A 45 8.60 -11.02 -23.41
N GLN A 46 9.51 -11.94 -23.71
CA GLN A 46 10.18 -12.76 -22.71
C GLN A 46 11.53 -12.13 -22.38
N ILE A 47 11.82 -11.94 -21.09
CA ILE A 47 13.04 -11.28 -20.63
C ILE A 47 14.01 -12.28 -20.02
N LEU A 48 15.27 -12.23 -20.44
CA LEU A 48 16.40 -12.92 -19.82
C LEU A 48 17.43 -11.90 -19.35
N VAL A 49 17.66 -11.89 -18.04
CA VAL A 49 18.78 -11.17 -17.40
C VAL A 49 19.90 -12.18 -17.14
N PRO A 50 20.88 -12.29 -18.05
CA PRO A 50 21.88 -13.35 -18.00
C PRO A 50 22.82 -13.17 -16.80
N SER A 51 23.37 -14.28 -16.30
CA SER A 51 24.28 -14.30 -15.15
C SER A 51 25.52 -13.40 -15.29
N SER A 52 25.88 -12.98 -16.50
CA SER A 52 26.98 -12.06 -16.79
C SER A 52 26.67 -10.58 -16.49
N LYS A 53 25.41 -10.20 -16.24
CA LYS A 53 24.96 -8.81 -16.13
C LYS A 53 24.43 -8.46 -14.74
N HIS A 54 25.33 -8.07 -13.83
CA HIS A 54 25.00 -7.82 -12.42
C HIS A 54 24.46 -6.41 -12.16
N CYS A 55 23.80 -6.23 -11.01
CA CYS A 55 23.43 -4.90 -10.47
C CYS A 55 22.54 -4.05 -11.40
N ILE A 56 21.50 -4.68 -11.94
CA ILE A 56 20.48 -4.02 -12.78
C ILE A 56 19.23 -3.72 -11.96
N SER A 57 18.76 -2.48 -12.02
CA SER A 57 17.49 -2.05 -11.45
C SER A 57 16.46 -1.79 -12.56
N PHE A 58 15.32 -2.47 -12.52
CA PHE A 58 14.18 -2.18 -13.39
C PHE A 58 13.17 -1.31 -12.63
N VAL A 59 12.79 -0.16 -13.19
CA VAL A 59 11.89 0.80 -12.52
C VAL A 59 10.77 1.22 -13.46
N GLY A 60 9.53 0.84 -13.15
CA GLY A 60 8.34 1.38 -13.82
C GLY A 60 8.14 2.85 -13.46
N THR A 61 8.10 3.74 -14.46
CA THR A 61 8.11 5.21 -14.24
C THR A 61 6.72 5.83 -14.05
N GLY A 62 5.65 5.09 -14.36
CA GLY A 62 4.28 5.57 -14.22
C GLY A 62 3.63 5.25 -12.87
N PRO A 63 2.30 5.49 -12.77
CA PRO A 63 1.51 5.10 -11.61
C PRO A 63 1.68 3.61 -11.27
N PRO A 64 1.38 3.20 -10.02
CA PRO A 64 1.41 1.80 -9.62
C PRO A 64 0.73 0.88 -10.64
N TRP A 65 1.47 -0.13 -11.09
CA TRP A 65 1.00 -1.20 -12.00
C TRP A 65 0.69 -0.78 -13.45
N SER A 66 1.13 0.38 -13.90
CA SER A 66 0.96 0.81 -15.30
C SER A 66 2.00 0.25 -16.28
N THR A 67 3.07 -0.36 -15.78
CA THR A 67 4.14 -0.99 -16.57
C THR A 67 4.00 -2.50 -16.45
N ILE A 68 3.63 -3.16 -17.55
CA ILE A 68 3.25 -4.57 -17.57
C ILE A 68 4.15 -5.32 -18.54
N VAL A 69 4.86 -6.34 -18.05
CA VAL A 69 5.60 -7.31 -18.87
C VAL A 69 4.78 -8.60 -18.91
N CYS A 70 4.44 -9.06 -20.11
CA CYS A 70 3.57 -10.22 -20.29
C CYS A 70 4.12 -11.20 -21.34
N PHE A 71 4.01 -12.49 -21.07
CA PHE A 71 4.26 -13.54 -22.05
C PHE A 71 3.34 -14.76 -21.79
N ASP A 72 3.39 -15.75 -22.67
CA ASP A 72 2.42 -16.87 -22.68
C ASP A 72 3.07 -18.26 -22.87
N ALA A 73 4.31 -18.41 -22.41
CA ALA A 73 5.01 -19.69 -22.41
C ALA A 73 4.52 -20.58 -21.25
N PHE A 74 4.39 -21.88 -21.51
CA PHE A 74 4.05 -22.88 -20.51
C PHE A 74 4.80 -24.19 -20.82
N ASN A 75 4.99 -25.02 -19.81
CA ASN A 75 5.61 -26.33 -19.95
C ASN A 75 4.88 -27.16 -21.02
N GLY A 76 5.61 -27.73 -21.98
CA GLY A 76 5.03 -28.48 -23.11
C GLY A 76 4.71 -27.64 -24.34
N LYS A 77 4.73 -26.30 -24.28
CA LYS A 77 4.52 -25.43 -25.45
C LYS A 77 5.74 -25.50 -26.39
N ALA A 78 5.51 -25.67 -27.69
CA ALA A 78 6.57 -25.59 -28.69
C ALA A 78 7.31 -24.24 -28.60
N ARG A 79 8.64 -24.28 -28.63
CA ARG A 79 9.48 -23.10 -28.48
C ARG A 79 9.94 -22.59 -29.83
N PRO A 80 9.79 -21.29 -30.14
CA PRO A 80 10.33 -20.74 -31.38
C PRO A 80 11.87 -20.75 -31.39
N PRO A 81 12.53 -20.87 -32.56
CA PRO A 81 13.99 -20.99 -32.68
C PRO A 81 14.81 -19.87 -32.04
N HIS A 82 14.19 -18.70 -31.79
CA HIS A 82 14.84 -17.51 -31.24
C HIS A 82 14.26 -17.07 -29.88
N ALA A 83 13.59 -17.98 -29.15
CA ALA A 83 13.09 -17.68 -27.81
C ALA A 83 14.24 -17.34 -26.83
N GLN A 84 13.98 -16.39 -25.93
CA GLN A 84 14.92 -16.05 -24.86
C GLN A 84 14.98 -17.22 -23.85
N CYS A 85 16.15 -17.85 -23.74
CA CYS A 85 16.34 -19.00 -22.86
C CYS A 85 17.73 -19.04 -22.23
N ALA A 86 17.77 -19.59 -21.03
CA ALA A 86 18.99 -19.94 -20.32
C ALA A 86 19.94 -20.75 -21.23
N SER A 87 21.25 -20.52 -21.09
CA SER A 87 22.25 -21.09 -21.99
C SER A 87 22.28 -22.62 -22.02
N ASP A 88 21.91 -23.26 -20.91
CA ASP A 88 21.86 -24.70 -20.70
C ASP A 88 20.66 -25.38 -21.37
N ASP A 89 19.67 -24.61 -21.84
CA ASP A 89 18.40 -25.14 -22.36
C ASP A 89 18.14 -24.73 -23.83
N ARG A 90 19.14 -24.18 -24.54
CA ARG A 90 18.99 -23.67 -25.92
C ARG A 90 18.62 -24.72 -26.97
N THR A 91 18.85 -26.00 -26.70
CA THR A 91 18.60 -27.10 -27.64
C THR A 91 17.20 -27.71 -27.50
N ASN A 92 16.48 -27.40 -26.43
CA ASN A 92 15.17 -27.99 -26.17
C ASN A 92 14.08 -27.39 -27.10
N PRO A 93 13.40 -28.19 -27.93
CA PRO A 93 12.38 -27.66 -28.85
C PRO A 93 11.08 -27.25 -28.15
N VAL A 94 10.96 -27.49 -26.84
CA VAL A 94 9.74 -27.28 -26.06
C VAL A 94 10.08 -26.53 -24.77
N TYR A 95 9.20 -25.64 -24.33
CA TYR A 95 9.33 -25.01 -23.02
C TYR A 95 9.15 -26.05 -21.89
N ASN A 96 9.90 -25.90 -20.82
CA ASN A 96 9.74 -26.60 -19.56
C ASN A 96 9.42 -25.57 -18.45
N THR A 97 9.16 -26.04 -17.23
CA THR A 97 8.88 -25.16 -16.08
C THR A 97 10.00 -24.14 -15.79
N TYR A 98 11.25 -24.45 -16.14
CA TYR A 98 12.38 -23.58 -15.89
C TYR A 98 12.45 -22.41 -16.89
N ASN A 99 12.29 -22.69 -18.17
CA ASN A 99 12.45 -21.70 -19.25
C ASN A 99 11.15 -21.06 -19.73
N CYS A 100 9.98 -21.47 -19.21
CA CYS A 100 8.69 -20.86 -19.54
C CYS A 100 8.44 -19.52 -18.82
N ALA A 101 9.38 -19.06 -18.00
CA ALA A 101 9.22 -17.83 -17.25
C ALA A 101 9.14 -16.59 -18.17
N THR A 102 8.17 -15.71 -17.92
CA THR A 102 8.07 -14.41 -18.62
C THR A 102 9.30 -13.56 -18.36
N VAL A 103 9.77 -13.52 -17.11
CA VAL A 103 11.04 -12.89 -16.73
C VAL A 103 11.95 -13.91 -16.05
N GLN A 104 13.16 -14.06 -16.59
CA GLN A 104 14.21 -14.97 -16.15
C GLN A 104 15.39 -14.16 -15.59
N VAL A 105 15.64 -14.24 -14.29
CA VAL A 105 16.70 -13.50 -13.61
C VAL A 105 17.80 -14.45 -13.16
N GLU A 106 18.87 -14.56 -13.95
CA GLU A 106 20.08 -15.33 -13.59
C GLU A 106 21.15 -14.45 -12.93
N ALA A 107 21.10 -13.14 -13.19
CA ALA A 107 22.00 -12.17 -12.61
C ALA A 107 21.77 -11.94 -11.12
N SER A 108 22.87 -11.81 -10.37
CA SER A 108 22.85 -11.34 -8.98
C SER A 108 22.72 -9.81 -8.87
N GLY A 109 22.10 -9.36 -7.78
CA GLY A 109 21.93 -7.94 -7.45
C GLY A 109 20.87 -7.22 -8.27
N VAL A 110 19.90 -7.96 -8.82
CA VAL A 110 18.79 -7.36 -9.59
C VAL A 110 17.72 -6.80 -8.66
N VAL A 111 17.25 -5.60 -8.97
CA VAL A 111 16.15 -4.94 -8.25
C VAL A 111 15.02 -4.66 -9.23
N MET A 112 13.77 -4.92 -8.84
CA MET A 112 12.58 -4.53 -9.62
C MET A 112 11.65 -3.71 -8.76
N VAL A 113 11.20 -2.57 -9.28
CA VAL A 113 10.30 -1.64 -8.58
C VAL A 113 9.15 -1.27 -9.48
N ASN A 114 7.93 -1.41 -8.97
CA ASN A 114 6.70 -0.97 -9.64
C ASN A 114 6.50 -1.57 -11.06
N ILE A 115 6.66 -2.89 -11.18
CA ILE A 115 6.45 -3.60 -12.45
C ILE A 115 5.43 -4.73 -12.23
N VAL A 116 4.54 -4.91 -13.19
CA VAL A 116 3.65 -6.07 -13.27
C VAL A 116 4.29 -7.11 -14.17
N ILE A 117 4.43 -8.35 -13.69
CA ILE A 117 5.00 -9.47 -14.43
C ILE A 117 3.91 -10.53 -14.57
N VAL A 118 3.52 -10.83 -15.80
CA VAL A 118 2.37 -11.67 -16.10
C VAL A 118 2.78 -12.85 -16.97
N ASN A 119 2.46 -14.07 -16.54
CA ASN A 119 2.28 -15.16 -17.47
C ASN A 119 0.79 -15.40 -17.70
N GLN A 120 0.33 -15.18 -18.93
CA GLN A 120 -1.10 -15.23 -19.27
C GLN A 120 -1.60 -16.64 -19.64
N SER A 121 -0.72 -17.65 -19.68
CA SER A 121 -1.13 -19.04 -19.94
C SER A 121 -2.05 -19.56 -18.84
N ARG A 122 -3.19 -20.12 -19.25
CA ARG A 122 -4.25 -20.63 -18.36
C ARG A 122 -4.10 -22.15 -18.12
N PRO A 123 -4.74 -22.69 -17.06
CA PRO A 123 -4.66 -24.12 -16.72
C PRO A 123 -5.16 -25.07 -17.82
N ASP A 124 -5.98 -24.59 -18.75
CA ASP A 124 -6.56 -25.32 -19.88
C ASP A 124 -5.79 -25.17 -21.20
N CYS A 125 -4.71 -24.39 -21.24
CA CYS A 125 -3.85 -24.28 -22.41
C CYS A 125 -3.27 -25.66 -22.80
N GLY A 126 -3.16 -25.97 -24.09
CA GLY A 126 -2.51 -27.22 -24.55
C GLY A 126 -3.36 -28.50 -24.58
N GLY A 127 -4.67 -28.44 -24.24
CA GLY A 127 -5.61 -29.54 -24.46
C GLY A 127 -5.45 -30.77 -23.56
N GLN A 128 -4.47 -30.77 -22.64
CA GLN A 128 -4.30 -31.78 -21.60
C GLN A 128 -4.55 -31.15 -20.23
N SER A 129 -5.44 -31.74 -19.44
CA SER A 129 -5.66 -31.32 -18.05
C SER A 129 -4.45 -31.68 -17.19
N GLY A 130 -3.79 -30.66 -16.59
CA GLY A 130 -2.86 -30.84 -15.48
C GLY A 130 -1.35 -30.77 -15.77
N GLN A 131 -0.90 -30.38 -16.97
CA GLN A 131 0.52 -30.29 -17.36
C GLN A 131 0.95 -28.89 -17.85
N ASN A 132 0.42 -27.81 -17.25
CA ASN A 132 0.59 -26.45 -17.77
C ASN A 132 1.27 -25.49 -16.78
N GLN A 133 2.42 -25.86 -16.22
CA GLN A 133 3.20 -24.93 -15.41
C GLN A 133 3.59 -23.70 -16.24
N ALA A 134 3.25 -22.52 -15.74
CA ALA A 134 3.41 -21.25 -16.46
C ALA A 134 3.98 -20.19 -15.52
N VAL A 135 5.30 -20.03 -15.58
CA VAL A 135 6.03 -19.15 -14.66
C VAL A 135 5.94 -17.70 -15.13
N ALA A 136 5.60 -16.78 -14.22
CA ALA A 136 5.67 -15.35 -14.48
C ALA A 136 7.09 -14.83 -14.22
N LEU A 137 7.64 -15.14 -13.05
CA LEU A 137 8.99 -14.74 -12.67
C LEU A 137 9.79 -15.94 -12.16
N ARG A 138 11.01 -16.12 -12.69
CA ARG A 138 12.02 -17.02 -12.15
C ARG A 138 13.26 -16.24 -11.71
N THR A 139 13.72 -16.52 -10.50
CA THR A 139 14.90 -15.88 -9.90
C THR A 139 15.92 -16.94 -9.46
N THR A 140 17.11 -16.90 -10.05
CA THR A 140 18.24 -17.78 -9.76
C THR A 140 19.45 -17.02 -9.22
N GLY A 141 19.60 -15.75 -9.61
CA GLY A 141 20.66 -14.89 -9.09
C GLY A 141 20.52 -14.62 -7.58
N ASP A 142 21.62 -14.23 -6.96
CA ASP A 142 21.67 -13.92 -5.53
C ASP A 142 21.41 -12.42 -5.27
N LYS A 143 20.82 -12.08 -4.12
CA LYS A 143 20.43 -10.70 -3.74
C LYS A 143 19.43 -10.06 -4.72
N VAL A 144 18.41 -10.82 -5.13
CA VAL A 144 17.33 -10.30 -5.97
C VAL A 144 16.25 -9.65 -5.09
N GLN A 145 15.78 -8.45 -5.48
CA GLN A 145 14.82 -7.68 -4.68
C GLN A 145 13.65 -7.18 -5.52
N LEU A 146 12.44 -7.26 -4.97
CA LEU A 146 11.21 -6.77 -5.59
C LEU A 146 10.43 -5.88 -4.61
N HIS A 147 10.02 -4.70 -5.08
CA HIS A 147 9.31 -3.71 -4.27
C HIS A 147 8.10 -3.16 -5.02
N GLY A 148 6.90 -3.32 -4.45
CA GLY A 148 5.68 -2.77 -5.05
C GLY A 148 5.31 -3.41 -6.40
N CYS A 149 5.80 -4.62 -6.68
CA CYS A 149 5.52 -5.33 -7.93
C CYS A 149 4.21 -6.12 -7.87
N TRP A 150 3.73 -6.58 -9.02
CA TRP A 150 2.61 -7.53 -9.09
C TRP A 150 2.96 -8.71 -10.01
N ILE A 151 3.04 -9.91 -9.45
CA ILE A 151 3.40 -11.14 -10.16
C ILE A 151 2.12 -11.95 -10.37
N ARG A 152 1.76 -12.21 -11.63
CA ARG A 152 0.47 -12.78 -12.02
C ARG A 152 0.64 -14.04 -12.84
N GLY A 153 0.00 -15.11 -12.41
CA GLY A 153 -0.03 -16.36 -13.17
C GLY A 153 -1.17 -17.27 -12.73
N TRP A 154 -0.99 -18.57 -12.98
CA TRP A 154 -1.87 -19.64 -12.50
C TRP A 154 -1.05 -20.67 -11.74
N GLN A 155 -0.76 -21.82 -12.34
CA GLN A 155 0.10 -22.83 -11.75
C GLN A 155 1.57 -22.41 -11.87
N ALA A 156 2.33 -22.52 -10.77
CA ALA A 156 3.76 -22.23 -10.72
C ALA A 156 4.10 -20.74 -11.03
N THR A 157 3.39 -19.79 -10.43
CA THR A 157 3.48 -18.37 -10.79
C THR A 157 4.87 -17.75 -10.51
N LEU A 158 5.42 -17.96 -9.31
CA LEU A 158 6.70 -17.42 -8.88
C LEU A 158 7.67 -18.56 -8.57
N TYR A 159 8.71 -18.68 -9.38
CA TYR A 159 9.79 -19.63 -9.17
C TYR A 159 10.99 -18.97 -8.49
N THR A 160 10.98 -18.99 -7.15
CA THR A 160 12.14 -18.64 -6.31
C THR A 160 13.19 -19.74 -6.36
N HIS A 161 13.87 -19.88 -7.50
CA HIS A 161 14.70 -21.06 -7.77
C HIS A 161 15.85 -21.22 -6.77
N GLN A 162 16.72 -20.21 -6.61
CA GLN A 162 17.88 -20.25 -5.71
C GLN A 162 18.30 -18.85 -5.25
N GLY A 163 19.22 -18.78 -4.28
CA GLY A 163 19.83 -17.52 -3.83
C GLY A 163 19.00 -16.76 -2.79
N ARG A 164 19.49 -15.60 -2.37
CA ARG A 164 18.80 -14.71 -1.44
C ARG A 164 17.85 -13.78 -2.18
N GLN A 165 16.61 -13.73 -1.73
CA GLN A 165 15.54 -13.00 -2.40
C GLN A 165 14.69 -12.25 -1.38
N TYR A 166 14.37 -11.00 -1.68
CA TYR A 166 13.54 -10.15 -0.84
C TYR A 166 12.38 -9.57 -1.64
N PHE A 167 11.16 -9.86 -1.21
CA PHE A 167 9.93 -9.33 -1.80
C PHE A 167 9.27 -8.45 -0.76
N SER A 168 8.96 -7.20 -1.11
CA SER A 168 8.22 -6.31 -0.22
C SER A 168 7.07 -5.63 -0.93
N ARG A 169 5.93 -5.50 -0.25
CA ARG A 169 4.75 -4.81 -0.78
C ARG A 169 4.32 -5.33 -2.16
N THR A 170 4.57 -6.62 -2.40
CA THR A 170 4.37 -7.25 -3.71
C THR A 170 3.09 -8.05 -3.67
N VAL A 171 2.28 -7.95 -4.73
CA VAL A 171 1.10 -8.78 -4.92
C VAL A 171 1.50 -10.00 -5.75
N ILE A 172 1.09 -11.19 -5.33
CA ILE A 172 1.43 -12.45 -6.01
C ILE A 172 0.13 -13.24 -6.17
N GLU A 173 -0.30 -13.53 -7.39
CA GLU A 173 -1.55 -14.24 -7.66
C GLU A 173 -1.35 -15.51 -8.49
N GLY A 174 -2.01 -16.60 -8.10
CA GLY A 174 -1.95 -17.89 -8.82
C GLY A 174 -2.96 -18.90 -8.30
N SER A 175 -2.79 -20.19 -8.60
CA SER A 175 -3.65 -21.26 -8.09
C SER A 175 -2.86 -22.38 -7.40
N VAL A 176 -2.14 -23.19 -8.17
CA VAL A 176 -1.39 -24.36 -7.70
C VAL A 176 0.10 -24.01 -7.61
N ASP A 177 0.71 -24.28 -6.47
CA ASP A 177 2.12 -24.02 -6.19
C ASP A 177 2.51 -22.57 -6.56
N ILE A 178 1.74 -21.59 -6.07
CA ILE A 178 1.85 -20.18 -6.47
C ILE A 178 3.29 -19.69 -6.32
N ILE A 179 3.90 -19.97 -5.16
CA ILE A 179 5.29 -19.70 -4.85
C ILE A 179 6.00 -21.03 -4.63
N PHE A 180 6.98 -21.33 -5.47
CA PHE A 180 7.78 -22.54 -5.35
C PHE A 180 9.27 -22.25 -5.55
N GLY A 181 10.12 -23.15 -5.10
CA GLY A 181 11.56 -22.89 -5.07
C GLY A 181 12.40 -24.15 -4.99
N GLY A 182 13.66 -24.04 -5.42
CA GLY A 182 14.63 -25.12 -5.46
C GLY A 182 15.47 -25.22 -4.18
N PRO A 183 16.49 -26.09 -4.16
CA PRO A 183 17.37 -26.23 -2.99
C PRO A 183 18.14 -24.93 -2.70
N ASN A 184 18.45 -24.68 -1.42
CA ASN A 184 19.19 -23.49 -0.94
C ASN A 184 18.52 -22.13 -1.20
N VAL A 185 17.22 -22.08 -1.47
CA VAL A 185 16.51 -20.81 -1.62
C VAL A 185 16.30 -20.13 -0.26
N ASN A 186 16.62 -18.84 -0.16
CA ASN A 186 16.29 -18.01 0.99
C ASN A 186 15.40 -16.85 0.51
N ALA A 187 14.09 -17.04 0.56
CA ALA A 187 13.12 -16.05 0.10
C ALA A 187 12.35 -15.45 1.28
N PHE A 188 12.46 -14.13 1.44
CA PHE A 188 11.78 -13.37 2.47
C PHE A 188 10.72 -12.46 1.86
N PHE A 189 9.48 -12.59 2.32
CA PHE A 189 8.31 -11.85 1.87
C PHE A 189 7.83 -10.95 3.00
N HIS A 190 7.81 -9.64 2.79
CA HIS A 190 7.46 -8.66 3.80
C HIS A 190 6.31 -7.78 3.32
N LYS A 191 5.18 -7.77 4.05
CA LYS A 191 4.00 -6.97 3.69
C LYS A 191 3.46 -7.29 2.28
N CYS A 192 3.52 -8.55 1.86
CA CYS A 192 3.04 -9.01 0.57
C CYS A 192 1.58 -9.50 0.65
N SER A 193 0.87 -9.46 -0.47
CA SER A 193 -0.47 -10.06 -0.63
C SER A 193 -0.38 -11.24 -1.58
N ILE A 194 -0.67 -12.44 -1.07
CA ILE A 194 -0.64 -13.68 -1.83
C ILE A 194 -2.09 -14.12 -2.06
N LEU A 195 -2.50 -14.13 -3.32
CA LEU A 195 -3.89 -14.29 -3.76
C LEU A 195 -4.07 -15.61 -4.50
N SER A 196 -4.98 -16.43 -4.02
CA SER A 196 -5.37 -17.67 -4.67
C SER A 196 -6.58 -17.47 -5.59
N LYS A 197 -6.47 -17.98 -6.81
CA LYS A 197 -7.51 -18.04 -7.85
C LYS A 197 -8.40 -19.28 -7.74
N GLY A 198 -8.24 -20.09 -6.69
CA GLY A 198 -9.06 -21.29 -6.46
C GLY A 198 -8.30 -22.41 -5.76
N ARG A 199 -8.59 -23.67 -6.13
CA ARG A 199 -7.92 -24.82 -5.53
C ARG A 199 -6.43 -24.85 -5.84
N GLY A 200 -5.64 -25.19 -4.83
CA GLY A 200 -4.20 -25.37 -4.96
C GLY A 200 -3.45 -25.11 -3.66
N THR A 201 -2.30 -24.46 -3.77
CA THR A 201 -1.32 -24.28 -2.69
C THR A 201 -0.61 -22.95 -2.84
N PHE A 202 -0.50 -22.18 -1.76
CA PHE A 202 0.24 -20.92 -1.78
C PHE A 202 1.76 -21.15 -1.91
N THR A 203 2.31 -22.10 -1.15
CA THR A 203 3.76 -22.33 -1.07
C THR A 203 4.15 -23.79 -1.36
N THR A 204 5.29 -23.99 -1.98
CA THR A 204 5.85 -25.33 -2.28
C THR A 204 7.37 -25.29 -2.26
N HIS A 205 7.94 -25.54 -1.09
CA HIS A 205 9.38 -25.40 -0.84
C HIS A 205 10.14 -26.71 -1.08
N TYR A 206 11.25 -26.65 -1.82
CA TYR A 206 12.22 -27.74 -1.91
C TYR A 206 13.26 -27.62 -0.81
N ARG A 207 13.40 -28.66 0.01
CA ARG A 207 14.56 -28.84 0.87
C ARG A 207 14.72 -30.30 1.22
N ASP A 208 15.94 -30.80 1.08
CA ASP A 208 16.27 -32.21 1.33
C ASP A 208 17.66 -32.31 1.97
N LEU A 209 17.68 -32.55 3.27
CA LEU A 209 18.89 -32.64 4.07
C LEU A 209 19.65 -33.96 3.88
N THR A 210 19.05 -34.98 3.26
CA THR A 210 19.82 -36.21 2.96
C THR A 210 20.75 -35.98 1.78
N THR A 211 20.35 -35.13 0.83
CA THR A 211 21.15 -34.78 -0.34
C THR A 211 21.91 -33.47 -0.17
N SER A 212 21.42 -32.56 0.67
CA SER A 212 22.03 -31.26 0.98
C SER A 212 22.04 -30.98 2.49
N PRO A 213 22.94 -31.61 3.28
CA PRO A 213 22.93 -31.53 4.76
C PRO A 213 23.06 -30.13 5.36
N HIS A 214 23.57 -29.17 4.58
CA HIS A 214 23.78 -27.78 5.00
C HIS A 214 22.76 -26.79 4.42
N ASP A 215 21.68 -27.28 3.79
CA ASP A 215 20.65 -26.41 3.21
C ASP A 215 19.93 -25.63 4.33
N ALA A 216 20.23 -24.33 4.39
CA ALA A 216 19.60 -23.38 5.33
C ALA A 216 18.30 -22.78 4.80
N GLY A 217 17.91 -23.12 3.56
CA GLY A 217 16.83 -22.51 2.82
C GLY A 217 15.47 -22.50 3.52
N ALA A 218 14.73 -21.43 3.30
CA ALA A 218 13.40 -21.24 3.81
C ALA A 218 12.61 -20.24 2.96
N PHE A 219 11.28 -20.37 3.01
CA PHE A 219 10.38 -19.25 2.78
C PHE A 219 9.97 -18.62 4.10
N VAL A 220 10.15 -17.31 4.23
CA VAL A 220 9.73 -16.54 5.40
C VAL A 220 8.74 -15.48 4.93
N PHE A 221 7.56 -15.44 5.55
CA PHE A 221 6.54 -14.44 5.29
C PHE A 221 6.29 -13.67 6.58
N GLN A 222 6.43 -12.35 6.52
CA GLN A 222 6.19 -11.45 7.64
C GLN A 222 5.16 -10.40 7.25
N CYS A 223 4.14 -10.21 8.09
CA CYS A 223 3.06 -9.22 7.87
C CYS A 223 2.35 -9.39 6.51
N CYS A 224 2.31 -10.61 5.98
CA CYS A 224 1.70 -10.92 4.69
C CYS A 224 0.23 -11.35 4.82
N ALA A 225 -0.54 -11.24 3.73
CA ALA A 225 -1.90 -11.77 3.65
C ALA A 225 -1.98 -12.95 2.67
N PHE A 226 -2.60 -14.05 3.11
CA PHE A 226 -2.94 -15.21 2.30
C PHE A 226 -4.45 -15.26 2.12
N THR A 227 -4.95 -15.03 0.92
CA THR A 227 -6.40 -14.94 0.64
C THR A 227 -6.76 -15.53 -0.72
N GLY A 228 -8.04 -15.69 -1.01
CA GLY A 228 -8.50 -16.21 -2.30
C GLY A 228 -10.02 -16.29 -2.37
N THR A 229 -10.54 -16.57 -3.55
CA THR A 229 -11.98 -16.73 -3.79
C THR A 229 -12.51 -17.97 -3.07
N SER A 230 -13.56 -17.82 -2.27
CA SER A 230 -14.15 -18.89 -1.45
C SER A 230 -14.94 -19.94 -2.27
N SER A 231 -14.89 -21.15 -1.73
CA SER A 231 -15.85 -22.28 -1.77
C SER A 231 -16.28 -22.98 -3.07
N THR A 232 -16.24 -22.38 -4.27
CA THR A 232 -16.74 -23.10 -5.48
C THR A 232 -15.71 -23.99 -6.20
N ASN A 233 -14.41 -23.70 -6.07
CA ASN A 233 -13.35 -24.39 -6.82
C ASN A 233 -12.49 -25.36 -5.99
N GLY A 234 -12.80 -25.59 -4.71
CA GLY A 234 -12.04 -26.44 -3.78
C GLY A 234 -11.01 -25.68 -2.93
N PRO A 235 -10.39 -26.34 -1.92
CA PRO A 235 -9.55 -25.67 -0.92
C PRO A 235 -8.21 -25.21 -1.48
N CYS A 236 -7.66 -24.13 -0.91
CA CYS A 236 -6.28 -23.69 -1.16
C CYS A 236 -5.46 -23.80 0.13
N TYR A 237 -4.44 -24.65 0.17
CA TYR A 237 -3.62 -24.85 1.36
C TYR A 237 -2.48 -23.84 1.45
N LEU A 238 -2.00 -23.53 2.66
CA LEU A 238 -0.82 -22.67 2.90
C LEU A 238 0.41 -23.19 2.15
N GLY A 239 0.52 -24.50 1.99
CA GLY A 239 1.51 -25.10 1.12
C GLY A 239 1.57 -26.61 1.22
N ARG A 240 2.53 -27.19 0.51
CA ARG A 240 2.89 -28.61 0.55
C ARG A 240 4.40 -28.82 0.41
N PRO A 241 4.98 -29.86 1.03
CA PRO A 241 6.42 -30.09 0.99
C PRO A 241 6.82 -30.71 -0.35
N TRP A 242 7.51 -29.98 -1.23
CA TRP A 242 8.02 -30.59 -2.48
C TRP A 242 9.08 -31.66 -2.18
N ARG A 243 9.81 -31.48 -1.08
CA ARG A 243 10.76 -32.47 -0.53
C ARG A 243 10.62 -32.57 0.97
N GLN A 244 11.17 -33.66 1.50
CA GLN A 244 10.97 -34.13 2.86
C GLN A 244 11.34 -33.13 3.96
N ASP A 245 12.27 -32.20 3.76
CA ASP A 245 12.68 -31.23 4.79
C ASP A 245 12.26 -29.78 4.48
N ALA A 246 11.21 -29.61 3.67
CA ALA A 246 10.65 -28.31 3.26
C ALA A 246 10.44 -27.38 4.46
N ARG A 247 10.72 -26.08 4.30
CA ARG A 247 10.65 -25.10 5.40
C ARG A 247 9.91 -23.83 4.99
N VAL A 248 8.85 -23.50 5.72
CA VAL A 248 8.03 -22.30 5.51
C VAL A 248 7.65 -21.70 6.85
N ILE A 249 7.86 -20.40 7.02
CA ILE A 249 7.62 -19.67 8.27
C ILE A 249 6.69 -18.50 7.96
N LEU A 250 5.56 -18.42 8.66
CA LEU A 250 4.59 -17.32 8.59
C LEU A 250 4.60 -16.59 9.93
N ALA A 251 4.78 -15.27 9.92
CA ALA A 251 4.84 -14.43 11.12
C ALA A 251 3.98 -13.17 10.96
N HIS A 252 3.07 -12.93 11.91
CA HIS A 252 2.14 -11.80 11.89
C HIS A 252 1.31 -11.73 10.59
N CYS A 253 1.04 -12.90 9.98
CA CYS A 253 0.31 -13.00 8.74
C CYS A 253 -1.21 -13.07 8.96
N TYR A 254 -1.98 -12.55 8.00
CA TYR A 254 -3.40 -12.83 7.90
C TYR A 254 -3.64 -14.04 6.99
N ILE A 255 -4.45 -14.99 7.45
CA ILE A 255 -4.80 -16.22 6.73
C ILE A 255 -6.31 -16.27 6.56
N GLY A 256 -6.77 -16.10 5.32
CA GLY A 256 -8.18 -16.10 4.94
C GLY A 256 -8.81 -17.49 4.88
N GLN A 257 -10.14 -17.53 4.81
CA GLN A 257 -10.93 -18.76 4.87
C GLN A 257 -10.77 -19.69 3.66
N CYS A 258 -10.16 -19.20 2.57
CA CYS A 258 -9.75 -20.07 1.47
C CYS A 258 -8.82 -21.20 1.93
N VAL A 259 -8.14 -21.03 3.08
CA VAL A 259 -7.34 -22.05 3.76
C VAL A 259 -8.22 -22.93 4.63
N PRO A 260 -8.30 -24.25 4.36
CA PRO A 260 -9.11 -25.17 5.14
C PRO A 260 -8.50 -25.41 6.53
N GLN A 261 -9.28 -26.05 7.42
CA GLN A 261 -8.85 -26.36 8.79
C GLN A 261 -7.50 -27.06 8.91
N ARG A 262 -7.21 -27.92 7.94
CA ARG A 262 -5.96 -28.67 7.86
C ARG A 262 -4.73 -27.77 7.68
N GLY A 263 -4.89 -26.57 7.11
CA GLY A 263 -3.84 -25.59 6.86
C GLY A 263 -2.90 -25.97 5.72
N TRP A 264 -2.20 -27.10 5.86
CA TRP A 264 -1.13 -27.57 4.99
C TRP A 264 -1.48 -28.91 4.30
N ASP A 265 -1.07 -29.07 3.06
CA ASP A 265 -1.29 -30.30 2.30
C ASP A 265 -0.07 -31.23 2.31
N ARG A 266 -0.31 -32.50 1.99
CA ARG A 266 0.75 -33.46 1.69
C ARG A 266 1.13 -33.32 0.22
N TRP A 267 2.34 -33.78 -0.12
CA TRP A 267 2.70 -33.93 -1.52
C TRP A 267 1.94 -35.11 -2.16
N ASP A 268 1.93 -36.24 -1.45
CA ASP A 268 1.20 -37.47 -1.80
C ASP A 268 0.95 -38.36 -0.55
N GLY A 269 0.38 -39.55 -0.76
CA GLY A 269 0.09 -40.51 0.32
C GLY A 269 1.31 -41.08 1.04
N SER A 270 2.51 -40.96 0.45
CA SER A 270 3.77 -41.47 1.00
C SER A 270 4.61 -40.40 1.71
N THR A 271 4.14 -39.14 1.72
CA THR A 271 4.85 -38.02 2.33
C THR A 271 5.10 -38.25 3.83
N ASP A 272 6.36 -38.28 4.22
CA ASP A 272 6.77 -38.22 5.63
C ASP A 272 6.49 -36.82 6.17
N ILE A 273 5.48 -36.72 7.04
CA ILE A 273 5.03 -35.48 7.66
C ILE A 273 5.81 -35.11 8.92
N SER A 274 6.84 -35.89 9.31
CA SER A 274 7.64 -35.62 10.51
C SER A 274 8.83 -34.71 10.26
N ARG A 275 9.17 -34.48 9.00
CA ARG A 275 10.41 -33.80 8.58
C ARG A 275 10.23 -32.36 8.11
N PRO A 276 9.15 -31.97 7.39
CA PRO A 276 8.96 -30.58 7.01
C PRO A 276 8.77 -29.67 8.24
N THR A 277 9.20 -28.42 8.10
CA THR A 277 9.18 -27.39 9.14
C THR A 277 8.26 -26.24 8.71
N PHE A 278 6.97 -26.33 9.04
CA PHE A 278 5.98 -25.28 8.74
C PHE A 278 5.51 -24.58 10.00
N TRP A 279 5.63 -23.24 10.04
CA TRP A 279 5.38 -22.43 11.23
C TRP A 279 4.38 -21.31 10.98
N GLU A 280 3.50 -21.09 11.94
CA GLU A 280 2.61 -19.92 12.06
C GLU A 280 2.89 -19.25 13.42
N PHE A 281 3.36 -18.00 13.41
CA PHE A 281 3.66 -17.20 14.59
C PHE A 281 2.79 -15.94 14.60
N ASP A 282 1.93 -15.79 15.61
CA ASP A 282 1.00 -14.65 15.74
C ASP A 282 0.19 -14.37 14.46
N CYS A 283 -0.15 -15.42 13.72
CA CYS A 283 -1.03 -15.34 12.57
C CYS A 283 -2.49 -15.18 13.01
N VAL A 284 -3.26 -14.44 12.23
CA VAL A 284 -4.68 -14.13 12.48
C VAL A 284 -5.54 -14.46 11.27
N GLY A 285 -6.86 -14.49 11.44
CA GLY A 285 -7.82 -14.74 10.36
C GLY A 285 -8.49 -16.10 10.44
N PRO A 286 -9.60 -16.30 9.72
CA PRO A 286 -10.44 -17.49 9.82
C PRO A 286 -9.74 -18.78 9.38
N GLY A 287 -8.75 -18.71 8.48
CA GLY A 287 -7.95 -19.87 8.09
C GLY A 287 -6.70 -20.11 8.94
N SER A 288 -6.45 -19.25 9.95
CA SER A 288 -5.27 -19.39 10.82
C SER A 288 -5.44 -20.54 11.81
N ILE A 289 -4.32 -21.15 12.21
CA ILE A 289 -4.35 -22.28 13.16
C ILE A 289 -5.01 -21.92 14.51
N LYS A 290 -4.89 -20.66 14.94
CA LYS A 290 -5.49 -20.15 16.19
C LYS A 290 -7.02 -20.20 16.15
N ALA A 291 -7.64 -19.88 15.02
CA ALA A 291 -9.10 -19.95 14.84
C ALA A 291 -9.63 -21.40 14.88
N HIS A 292 -8.80 -22.37 14.53
CA HIS A 292 -9.17 -23.80 14.51
C HIS A 292 -8.95 -24.48 15.87
N SER A 293 -8.14 -23.91 16.76
CA SER A 293 -7.86 -24.45 18.10
C SER A 293 -9.02 -24.35 19.09
N SER A 294 -10.02 -23.52 18.80
CA SER A 294 -11.27 -23.37 19.59
C SER A 294 -12.41 -24.30 19.13
N ILE A 295 -12.21 -25.11 18.09
CA ILE A 295 -13.21 -26.06 17.56
C ILE A 295 -12.80 -27.47 17.99
N ASN A 296 -13.71 -28.14 18.72
CA ASN A 296 -13.48 -29.44 19.35
C ASN A 296 -12.89 -30.49 18.40
N GLN A 297 -11.98 -31.28 18.96
CA GLN A 297 -11.38 -32.48 18.41
C GLN A 297 -12.44 -33.46 17.87
N THR A 298 -12.63 -33.51 16.55
CA THR A 298 -13.29 -34.62 15.88
C THR A 298 -12.24 -35.61 15.34
N SER A 299 -12.55 -36.90 15.46
CA SER A 299 -11.66 -38.02 15.14
C SER A 299 -11.63 -38.33 13.63
N GLY A 300 -10.43 -38.44 13.04
CA GLY A 300 -10.20 -39.01 11.70
C GLY A 300 -9.87 -37.98 10.62
N GLN A 301 -8.87 -38.29 9.78
CA GLN A 301 -8.34 -37.68 8.53
C GLN A 301 -8.23 -36.14 8.34
N ASP A 302 -8.95 -35.32 9.10
CA ASP A 302 -9.03 -33.85 9.00
C ASP A 302 -8.22 -33.10 10.08
N ARG A 303 -7.30 -33.79 10.78
CA ARG A 303 -6.42 -33.13 11.75
C ARG A 303 -5.51 -32.11 11.04
N PRO A 304 -5.30 -30.91 11.62
CA PRO A 304 -4.20 -30.04 11.21
C PRO A 304 -2.92 -30.87 11.20
N VAL A 305 -2.17 -30.83 10.08
CA VAL A 305 -0.83 -31.42 10.06
C VAL A 305 0.08 -30.44 10.80
N MET A 306 -0.03 -30.39 12.14
CA MET A 306 0.94 -29.70 12.97
C MET A 306 2.23 -30.51 12.93
N MET A 307 3.16 -30.10 12.07
CA MET A 307 4.46 -30.73 11.96
C MET A 307 5.33 -30.25 13.12
N THR A 308 5.46 -31.10 14.12
CA THR A 308 6.37 -30.91 15.25
C THR A 308 7.82 -30.94 14.77
N SER A 309 8.64 -30.02 15.28
CA SER A 309 10.10 -30.18 15.25
C SER A 309 10.49 -31.55 15.83
N PRO A 310 11.52 -32.23 15.28
CA PRO A 310 12.04 -33.48 15.85
C PRO A 310 12.49 -33.38 17.32
N SER A 311 12.68 -32.17 17.87
CA SER A 311 12.98 -31.94 19.29
C SER A 311 11.75 -31.70 20.20
N ALA A 312 10.56 -31.50 19.63
CA ALA A 312 9.37 -31.09 20.38
C ALA A 312 8.36 -32.23 20.52
N LYS A 313 8.23 -32.80 21.74
CA LYS A 313 7.23 -33.84 22.09
C LYS A 313 5.77 -33.34 22.14
N SER A 314 5.48 -32.13 21.66
CA SER A 314 4.13 -31.57 21.60
C SER A 314 4.06 -30.42 20.59
N PRO A 315 2.91 -30.24 19.90
CA PRO A 315 2.67 -29.07 19.05
C PRO A 315 2.71 -27.81 19.93
N ARG A 316 3.74 -26.96 19.76
CA ARG A 316 3.80 -25.69 20.48
C ARG A 316 2.99 -24.65 19.73
N PHE A 317 1.86 -24.31 20.34
CA PHE A 317 1.19 -23.02 20.19
C PHE A 317 2.15 -21.90 20.57
N ILE A 318 2.16 -20.81 19.80
CA ILE A 318 2.85 -19.60 20.22
C ILE A 318 1.86 -18.44 20.13
N GLY A 319 1.36 -18.05 21.30
CA GLY A 319 0.63 -16.81 21.51
C GLY A 319 1.57 -15.60 21.53
N ARG A 320 1.14 -14.50 22.16
CA ARG A 320 1.83 -13.19 22.31
C ARG A 320 3.16 -13.23 23.10
N GLU A 321 3.85 -14.37 23.14
CA GLU A 321 5.17 -14.50 23.75
C GLU A 321 6.27 -14.19 22.72
N PRO A 322 7.48 -13.80 23.16
CA PRO A 322 8.59 -13.59 22.23
C PRO A 322 8.79 -14.82 21.34
N ALA A 323 9.18 -14.58 20.07
CA ALA A 323 9.45 -15.65 19.12
C ALA A 323 10.42 -16.67 19.75
N PRO A 324 10.17 -17.99 19.64
CA PRO A 324 11.08 -18.99 20.18
C PRO A 324 12.49 -18.77 19.62
N ALA A 325 13.51 -19.13 20.38
CA ALA A 325 14.91 -19.03 19.96
C ALA A 325 15.18 -19.69 18.59
N GLU A 326 14.38 -20.68 18.20
CA GLU A 326 14.46 -21.38 16.90
C GLU A 326 13.91 -20.57 15.71
N VAL A 327 12.99 -19.62 15.95
CA VAL A 327 12.33 -18.79 14.92
C VAL A 327 12.91 -17.38 14.85
N ALA A 328 13.37 -16.84 15.98
CA ALA A 328 13.90 -15.48 16.09
C ALA A 328 14.96 -15.12 15.02
N PRO A 329 15.92 -16.00 14.64
CA PRO A 329 16.90 -15.70 13.60
C PRO A 329 16.30 -15.51 12.20
N PHE A 330 15.08 -16.02 11.97
CA PHE A 330 14.36 -15.89 10.69
C PHE A 330 13.51 -14.63 10.61
N LEU A 331 13.18 -13.99 11.74
CA LEU A 331 12.32 -12.79 11.76
C LEU A 331 13.13 -11.49 11.67
N ASP A 332 14.44 -11.56 11.86
CA ASP A 332 15.37 -10.46 11.62
C ASP A 332 16.03 -10.62 10.24
N LEU A 333 15.80 -9.66 9.33
CA LEU A 333 16.22 -9.76 7.93
C LEU A 333 17.76 -9.89 7.77
N PRO A 334 18.61 -9.11 8.47
CA PRO A 334 20.05 -9.30 8.47
C PRO A 334 20.48 -10.70 8.95
N SER A 335 19.90 -11.18 10.05
CA SER A 335 20.20 -12.51 10.61
C SER A 335 19.77 -13.63 9.67
N PHE A 336 18.58 -13.53 9.07
CA PHE A 336 18.07 -14.51 8.11
C PHE A 336 19.02 -14.68 6.92
N PHE A 337 19.46 -13.57 6.31
CA PHE A 337 20.41 -13.65 5.20
C PHE A 337 21.83 -14.03 5.63
N ALA A 338 22.19 -13.90 6.91
CA ALA A 338 23.45 -14.39 7.45
C ALA A 338 23.47 -15.92 7.65
N LEU A 339 22.31 -16.57 7.84
CA LEU A 339 22.20 -18.04 7.93
C LEU A 339 22.69 -18.75 6.64
N SER A 340 22.77 -18.03 5.52
CA SER A 340 23.31 -18.54 4.25
C SER A 340 24.85 -18.66 4.21
N ARG A 341 25.57 -18.21 5.25
CA ARG A 341 27.04 -18.34 5.35
C ARG A 341 27.45 -19.64 6.05
N THR A 342 27.33 -20.76 5.35
CA THR A 342 28.17 -21.94 5.63
C THR A 342 29.15 -22.09 4.47
N ASP A 343 30.25 -21.34 4.55
CA ASP A 343 31.44 -21.59 3.73
C ASP A 343 31.98 -22.98 4.08
N CYS A 344 31.69 -23.96 3.23
CA CYS A 344 32.47 -25.19 3.15
C CYS A 344 33.83 -24.88 2.50
N SER A 345 34.76 -24.28 3.24
CA SER A 345 36.20 -24.53 3.10
C SER A 345 36.94 -24.00 4.33
N GLY A 346 37.63 -24.89 5.03
CA GLY A 346 38.42 -24.53 6.19
C GLY A 346 39.60 -23.64 5.80
N SER A 347 39.59 -22.40 6.27
CA SER A 347 40.76 -21.71 6.81
C SER A 347 40.28 -20.44 7.51
N ALA A 348 40.55 -20.34 8.80
CA ALA A 348 40.26 -19.17 9.61
C ALA A 348 40.95 -17.93 9.03
N PHE A 349 40.20 -16.85 8.83
CA PHE A 349 40.73 -15.48 8.80
C PHE A 349 39.83 -14.58 9.68
N PRO A 350 40.44 -13.64 10.44
CA PRO A 350 39.76 -12.91 11.50
C PRO A 350 38.84 -11.81 10.95
N GLY A 351 37.94 -11.37 11.83
CA GLY A 351 36.79 -10.45 11.64
C GLY A 351 36.95 -9.22 10.74
N PRO A 352 35.81 -8.60 10.36
CA PRO A 352 35.77 -7.45 9.47
C PRO A 352 36.36 -6.20 10.15
N ALA A 353 37.29 -5.54 9.45
CA ALA A 353 37.74 -4.20 9.78
C ALA A 353 36.65 -3.14 9.46
N PRO A 354 36.51 -2.07 10.27
CA PRO A 354 35.58 -0.96 10.04
C PRO A 354 36.11 0.01 8.96
N PRO A 355 35.26 0.87 8.37
CA PRO A 355 35.71 1.88 7.41
C PRO A 355 36.51 3.00 8.11
N CYS A 356 37.57 3.42 7.42
CA CYS A 356 38.57 4.40 7.84
C CYS A 356 37.97 5.74 8.33
N SER A 357 38.34 6.13 9.55
CA SER A 357 38.25 7.49 10.07
C SER A 357 39.51 8.30 9.72
N ALA A 358 39.34 9.57 9.37
CA ALA A 358 40.41 10.56 9.42
C ALA A 358 40.54 11.10 10.86
N ASN A 359 41.75 11.09 11.41
CA ASN A 359 42.12 11.61 12.72
C ASN A 359 42.11 13.15 12.74
N GLU A 360 41.81 13.75 13.90
CA GLU A 360 42.73 14.62 14.65
C GLU A 360 42.40 14.61 16.17
N ASP A 361 43.46 14.68 16.98
CA ASP A 361 43.54 14.46 18.44
C ASP A 361 43.19 15.68 19.32
N GLY A 362 42.78 15.42 20.59
CA GLY A 362 42.90 16.38 21.72
C GLY A 362 41.93 16.14 22.91
N PRO A 363 42.31 16.38 24.19
CA PRO A 363 42.17 15.37 25.26
C PRO A 363 41.12 15.57 26.37
N LEU A 364 40.68 14.42 26.91
CA LEU A 364 40.29 14.03 28.29
C LEU A 364 39.82 15.09 29.33
N GLY A 365 38.61 14.87 29.87
CA GLY A 365 38.12 15.44 31.13
C GLY A 365 36.98 14.63 31.79
N THR A 366 37.36 13.82 32.79
CA THR A 366 36.65 13.29 34.00
C THR A 366 35.15 12.89 34.05
N PRO A 367 34.79 11.79 34.77
CA PRO A 367 33.42 11.25 34.83
C PRO A 367 32.57 11.78 36.01
N LEU A 368 31.25 11.88 35.80
CA LEU A 368 30.22 12.13 36.83
C LEU A 368 29.52 10.80 37.25
N PRO A 369 28.99 10.70 38.49
CA PRO A 369 28.65 9.44 39.16
C PRO A 369 27.24 8.90 38.84
N PRO A 370 26.94 7.62 39.16
CA PRO A 370 25.70 6.94 38.76
C PRO A 370 24.49 7.35 39.62
N LEU A 371 23.33 7.52 38.97
CA LEU A 371 22.04 7.68 39.65
C LEU A 371 21.42 6.32 39.98
N GLN A 372 20.89 6.28 41.20
CA GLN A 372 20.47 5.14 41.99
C GLN A 372 19.02 4.74 41.65
N GLU A 373 18.77 3.45 41.42
CA GLU A 373 17.43 2.88 41.22
C GLU A 373 16.57 3.03 42.49
N ALA A 374 15.37 3.60 42.36
CA ALA A 374 14.37 3.67 43.41
C ALA A 374 13.29 2.58 43.20
N SER A 375 13.00 1.84 44.27
CA SER A 375 12.03 0.74 44.33
C SER A 375 10.57 1.19 44.14
N PRO A 376 9.66 0.29 43.69
CA PRO A 376 8.29 0.65 43.33
C PRO A 376 7.36 0.78 44.56
N PRO A 377 6.44 1.76 44.61
CA PRO A 377 5.38 1.80 45.61
C PRO A 377 4.18 0.92 45.24
N SER A 378 3.48 0.52 46.29
CA SER A 378 2.44 -0.50 46.42
C SER A 378 1.13 -0.26 45.65
N GLN A 379 0.47 -1.38 45.36
CA GLN A 379 -0.84 -1.57 44.75
C GLN A 379 -1.88 -0.45 44.94
N GLY A 380 -2.31 0.10 43.80
CA GLY A 380 -3.58 0.80 43.61
C GLY A 380 -4.34 0.11 42.47
N THR A 381 -5.62 -0.15 42.71
CA THR A 381 -6.61 -0.84 41.86
C THR A 381 -6.39 -0.71 40.34
N SER A 382 -6.30 -1.86 39.66
CA SER A 382 -6.18 -1.97 38.21
C SER A 382 -7.32 -1.23 37.49
N PRO A 383 -7.04 -0.43 36.43
CA PRO A 383 -8.09 -0.10 35.48
C PRO A 383 -8.57 -1.40 34.83
N SER A 384 -9.89 -1.60 34.82
CA SER A 384 -10.58 -2.67 34.12
C SER A 384 -10.03 -2.81 32.69
N PRO A 385 -9.79 -4.03 32.16
CA PRO A 385 -9.30 -4.21 30.80
C PRO A 385 -10.28 -3.57 29.82
N ALA A 386 -9.77 -2.67 28.97
CA ALA A 386 -10.56 -2.03 27.93
C ALA A 386 -11.34 -3.09 27.12
N ALA A 387 -12.66 -2.93 27.06
CA ALA A 387 -13.55 -3.79 26.29
C ALA A 387 -13.09 -3.88 24.81
N PRO A 388 -13.27 -5.02 24.13
CA PRO A 388 -12.52 -5.36 22.94
C PRO A 388 -12.87 -4.45 21.75
N THR A 389 -11.85 -3.78 21.21
CA THR A 389 -11.87 -3.18 19.88
C THR A 389 -12.24 -4.24 18.85
N ARG A 390 -13.38 -4.09 18.15
CA ARG A 390 -13.71 -4.98 17.02
C ARG A 390 -12.81 -4.59 15.83
N LEU A 391 -12.09 -5.55 15.27
CA LEU A 391 -11.16 -5.38 14.15
C LEU A 391 -11.77 -6.01 12.89
N PHE A 392 -11.94 -5.22 11.83
CA PHE A 392 -12.26 -5.68 10.47
C PHE A 392 -11.01 -5.58 9.60
N LEU A 393 -10.80 -6.56 8.72
CA LEU A 393 -9.66 -6.59 7.81
C LEU A 393 -10.13 -6.45 6.36
N VAL A 394 -9.54 -5.51 5.63
CA VAL A 394 -9.77 -5.31 4.19
C VAL A 394 -8.58 -5.87 3.45
N VAL A 395 -8.82 -6.89 2.63
CA VAL A 395 -7.78 -7.66 1.95
C VAL A 395 -8.13 -7.78 0.47
N PRO A 396 -7.17 -7.57 -0.45
CA PRO A 396 -7.45 -7.77 -1.88
C PRO A 396 -8.05 -9.16 -2.13
N ALA A 397 -9.16 -9.25 -2.87
CA ALA A 397 -9.84 -10.48 -3.29
C ALA A 397 -10.61 -11.32 -2.24
N ALA A 398 -10.94 -10.79 -1.06
CA ALA A 398 -11.82 -11.48 -0.11
C ALA A 398 -13.32 -11.38 -0.50
N ALA A 399 -14.01 -12.52 -0.60
CA ALA A 399 -15.47 -12.57 -0.51
C ALA A 399 -15.89 -13.74 0.40
N GLU A 400 -16.87 -13.45 1.26
CA GLU A 400 -17.71 -14.37 2.06
C GLU A 400 -17.37 -14.72 3.52
N ASP A 401 -16.61 -13.94 4.33
CA ASP A 401 -16.42 -14.32 5.75
C ASP A 401 -16.25 -13.17 6.75
N GLY A 402 -17.00 -12.08 6.55
CA GLY A 402 -16.90 -10.87 7.40
C GLY A 402 -15.62 -10.04 7.16
N ASN A 403 -14.81 -10.42 6.17
CA ASN A 403 -13.71 -9.65 5.60
C ASN A 403 -14.04 -9.27 4.16
N SER A 404 -13.44 -8.18 3.68
CA SER A 404 -13.91 -7.52 2.46
C SER A 404 -12.81 -7.29 1.44
N ALA A 405 -13.10 -7.57 0.16
CA ALA A 405 -12.27 -7.15 -0.99
C ALA A 405 -12.32 -5.63 -1.21
N ARG A 406 -13.31 -4.98 -0.62
CA ARG A 406 -13.62 -3.56 -0.72
C ARG A 406 -13.61 -2.92 0.65
N VAL A 407 -13.07 -1.72 0.77
CA VAL A 407 -13.16 -0.91 1.99
C VAL A 407 -14.62 -0.67 2.34
N GLN A 408 -15.50 -0.44 1.34
CA GLN A 408 -16.93 -0.21 1.56
C GLN A 408 -17.64 -1.36 2.30
N GLU A 409 -17.36 -2.61 1.92
CA GLU A 409 -18.03 -3.77 2.54
C GLU A 409 -17.62 -3.91 4.03
N ALA A 410 -16.37 -3.60 4.39
CA ALA A 410 -15.93 -3.62 5.78
C ALA A 410 -16.62 -2.54 6.61
N ILE A 411 -16.89 -1.38 6.00
CA ILE A 411 -17.68 -0.31 6.61
C ILE A 411 -19.14 -0.73 6.79
N ASP A 412 -19.72 -1.38 5.78
CA ASP A 412 -21.10 -1.85 5.82
C ASP A 412 -21.30 -2.90 6.92
N ALA A 413 -20.28 -3.72 7.21
CA ALA A 413 -20.28 -4.71 8.28
C ALA A 413 -20.19 -4.13 9.70
N VAL A 414 -19.80 -2.86 9.87
CA VAL A 414 -19.75 -2.22 11.20
C VAL A 414 -21.17 -2.08 11.77
N GLU A 415 -21.39 -2.45 13.04
CA GLU A 415 -22.72 -2.31 13.65
C GLU A 415 -23.14 -0.84 13.75
N PRO A 416 -24.39 -0.47 13.38
CA PRO A 416 -24.89 0.88 13.58
C PRO A 416 -24.95 1.29 15.06
N GLY A 417 -24.57 2.54 15.37
CA GLY A 417 -24.72 3.11 16.71
C GLY A 417 -23.80 2.52 17.80
N GLY A 418 -22.69 1.90 17.40
CA GLY A 418 -21.74 1.26 18.31
C GLY A 418 -21.17 2.20 19.39
N LYS A 419 -21.03 1.70 20.62
CA LYS A 419 -20.39 2.42 21.74
C LYS A 419 -18.86 2.27 21.77
N HIS A 420 -18.31 1.36 20.97
CA HIS A 420 -16.89 1.04 20.92
C HIS A 420 -16.27 1.49 19.61
N THR A 421 -14.97 1.80 19.64
CA THR A 421 -14.20 2.03 18.43
C THR A 421 -14.09 0.74 17.63
N THR A 422 -14.41 0.81 16.34
CA THR A 422 -14.19 -0.26 15.38
C THR A 422 -12.96 0.07 14.54
N VAL A 423 -11.97 -0.83 14.50
CA VAL A 423 -10.77 -0.65 13.67
C VAL A 423 -10.96 -1.38 12.36
N ILE A 424 -10.77 -0.71 11.23
CA ILE A 424 -10.71 -1.30 9.90
C ILE A 424 -9.24 -1.22 9.46
N ALA A 425 -8.57 -2.37 9.39
CA ALA A 425 -7.18 -2.43 8.93
C ALA A 425 -7.11 -2.90 7.47
N VAL A 426 -6.49 -2.09 6.62
CA VAL A 426 -6.44 -2.28 5.16
C VAL A 426 -5.05 -2.73 4.74
N PHE A 427 -4.94 -3.85 4.04
CA PHE A 427 -3.64 -4.30 3.55
C PHE A 427 -3.06 -3.33 2.51
N PRO A 428 -1.73 -3.20 2.38
CA PRO A 428 -1.12 -2.35 1.37
C PRO A 428 -1.63 -2.67 -0.03
N GLY A 429 -1.97 -1.65 -0.81
CA GLY A 429 -2.55 -1.78 -2.14
C GLY A 429 -3.27 -0.53 -2.62
N THR A 430 -3.64 -0.53 -3.90
CA THR A 430 -4.51 0.48 -4.50
C THR A 430 -5.92 -0.09 -4.67
N TYR A 431 -6.90 0.56 -4.06
CA TYR A 431 -8.31 0.18 -4.03
C TYR A 431 -9.10 1.14 -4.93
N PHE A 432 -9.61 0.62 -6.05
CA PHE A 432 -10.36 1.41 -7.04
C PHE A 432 -11.86 1.38 -6.72
N GLU A 433 -12.29 2.24 -5.81
CA GLU A 433 -13.68 2.28 -5.35
C GLU A 433 -14.05 3.67 -4.83
N GLN A 434 -15.34 3.98 -4.90
CA GLN A 434 -15.93 5.11 -4.20
C GLN A 434 -16.46 4.60 -2.86
N VAL A 435 -16.04 5.23 -1.76
CA VAL A 435 -16.34 4.78 -0.39
C VAL A 435 -17.14 5.83 0.35
N ARG A 436 -18.13 5.39 1.14
CA ARG A 436 -18.95 6.22 2.00
C ARG A 436 -19.03 5.61 3.40
N ILE A 437 -18.75 6.42 4.41
CA ILE A 437 -19.02 6.13 5.83
C ILE A 437 -20.39 6.70 6.18
N PRO A 438 -21.46 5.87 6.23
CA PRO A 438 -22.81 6.35 6.51
C PRO A 438 -22.93 6.87 7.94
N SER A 439 -23.77 7.89 8.17
CA SER A 439 -23.87 8.59 9.47
C SER A 439 -24.19 7.72 10.68
N ASN A 440 -24.77 6.54 10.50
CA ASN A 440 -25.06 5.59 11.57
C ASN A 440 -23.86 4.70 11.96
N LYS A 441 -22.73 4.75 11.24
CA LYS A 441 -21.52 3.94 11.47
C LYS A 441 -20.42 4.75 12.18
N THR A 442 -20.68 5.16 13.42
CA THR A 442 -19.79 6.05 14.18
C THR A 442 -18.57 5.33 14.76
N ARG A 443 -17.54 6.10 15.15
CA ARG A 443 -16.34 5.61 15.86
C ARG A 443 -15.53 4.56 15.07
N ILE A 444 -15.28 4.79 13.79
CA ILE A 444 -14.42 3.95 12.95
C ILE A 444 -13.00 4.52 12.93
N LEU A 445 -12.00 3.66 13.08
CA LEU A 445 -10.59 3.94 12.80
C LEU A 445 -10.12 3.14 11.58
N LEU A 446 -9.84 3.81 10.46
CA LEU A 446 -9.29 3.22 9.24
C LEU A 446 -7.77 3.37 9.20
N ARG A 447 -7.02 2.28 9.04
CA ARG A 447 -5.53 2.33 9.01
C ARG A 447 -4.93 1.22 8.15
N PRO A 448 -3.65 1.30 7.72
CA PRO A 448 -2.97 0.17 7.13
C PRO A 448 -2.87 -1.02 8.10
N ALA A 449 -2.93 -2.24 7.57
CA ALA A 449 -2.80 -3.48 8.36
C ALA A 449 -1.38 -3.70 8.89
N SER A 450 -0.38 -2.93 8.41
CA SER A 450 1.04 -3.19 8.65
C SER A 450 1.74 -2.15 9.54
N VAL A 451 0.98 -1.30 10.24
CA VAL A 451 1.55 -0.25 11.10
C VAL A 451 2.08 -0.89 12.39
N GLU A 452 3.40 -1.14 12.44
CA GLU A 452 4.11 -1.22 13.73
C GLU A 452 4.05 0.15 14.42
N GLU A 453 3.92 0.17 15.75
CA GLU A 453 3.98 1.39 16.55
C GLU A 453 5.28 2.15 16.23
N GLY A 454 5.17 3.34 15.63
CA GLY A 454 6.31 4.19 15.25
C GLY A 454 6.68 4.18 13.76
N SER A 455 6.15 3.27 12.94
CA SER A 455 6.32 3.32 11.48
C SER A 455 5.38 4.35 10.83
N THR A 456 5.82 5.03 9.76
CA THR A 456 5.05 6.13 9.15
C THR A 456 3.89 5.65 8.28
N GLY A 457 3.92 4.43 7.71
CA GLY A 457 2.81 3.78 6.99
C GLY A 457 2.18 4.55 5.82
N VAL A 458 2.61 5.78 5.54
CA VAL A 458 2.00 6.69 4.56
C VAL A 458 2.25 6.17 3.15
N GLY A 459 1.19 6.10 2.34
CA GLY A 459 1.32 5.66 0.95
C GLY A 459 1.12 4.17 0.71
N GLU A 460 1.02 3.36 1.77
CA GLU A 460 0.85 1.92 1.64
C GLU A 460 -0.53 1.52 1.13
N VAL A 461 -1.56 2.26 1.54
CA VAL A 461 -2.95 2.05 1.15
C VAL A 461 -3.43 3.28 0.40
N ARG A 462 -3.94 3.08 -0.81
CA ARG A 462 -4.42 4.15 -1.67
C ARG A 462 -5.83 3.86 -2.16
N ILE A 463 -6.80 4.69 -1.80
CA ILE A 463 -8.20 4.59 -2.25
C ILE A 463 -8.38 5.60 -3.39
N VAL A 464 -8.72 5.11 -4.57
CA VAL A 464 -8.71 5.87 -5.82
C VAL A 464 -10.06 5.77 -6.50
N PHE A 465 -10.56 6.91 -6.95
CA PHE A 465 -11.70 6.95 -7.85
C PHE A 465 -11.52 8.02 -8.93
N ASN A 466 -12.33 7.95 -9.99
CA ASN A 466 -12.33 8.94 -11.05
C ASN A 466 -13.76 9.46 -11.24
N ALA A 467 -14.08 10.55 -10.57
CA ALA A 467 -15.35 11.24 -10.74
C ALA A 467 -15.14 12.74 -10.73
N HIS A 468 -15.78 13.42 -11.67
CA HIS A 468 -15.82 14.88 -11.72
C HIS A 468 -17.23 15.33 -12.03
N THR A 469 -17.55 16.57 -11.69
CA THR A 469 -18.86 17.16 -11.97
C THR A 469 -19.23 17.01 -13.44
N GLY A 470 -20.49 16.68 -13.72
CA GLY A 470 -21.00 16.49 -15.07
C GLY A 470 -20.72 15.12 -15.69
N LYS A 471 -19.77 14.34 -15.14
CA LYS A 471 -19.54 12.95 -15.59
C LYS A 471 -20.79 12.11 -15.30
N ALA A 472 -21.30 11.38 -16.30
CA ALA A 472 -22.44 10.50 -16.11
C ALA A 472 -22.11 9.38 -15.10
N LYS A 473 -23.05 9.07 -14.20
CA LYS A 473 -23.01 7.83 -13.41
C LYS A 473 -23.54 6.72 -14.32
N HIS A 474 -22.76 5.66 -14.54
CA HIS A 474 -23.23 4.54 -15.36
C HIS A 474 -24.31 3.75 -14.59
N ASP A 475 -25.51 3.63 -15.16
CA ASP A 475 -26.56 2.71 -14.72
C ASP A 475 -26.37 1.35 -15.43
N SER A 476 -26.14 0.28 -14.67
CA SER A 476 -26.16 -1.09 -15.19
C SER A 476 -27.61 -1.59 -15.27
N SER A 477 -28.29 -1.37 -16.39
CA SER A 477 -29.51 -2.14 -16.73
C SER A 477 -29.63 -2.39 -18.24
N SER A 478 -29.59 -3.68 -18.61
CA SER A 478 -30.06 -4.34 -19.83
C SER A 478 -29.78 -3.71 -21.23
N SER A 479 -28.96 -4.39 -22.02
CA SER A 479 -29.44 -5.02 -23.27
C SER A 479 -28.42 -6.02 -23.82
N SER A 480 -28.76 -7.31 -23.68
CA SER A 480 -28.31 -8.36 -24.58
C SER A 480 -28.85 -8.07 -25.99
N GLY A 481 -27.94 -7.84 -26.94
CA GLY A 481 -28.26 -7.64 -28.35
C GLY A 481 -27.04 -7.95 -29.20
N SER A 482 -27.02 -9.15 -29.79
CA SER A 482 -26.02 -9.56 -30.78
C SER A 482 -26.13 -8.69 -32.04
N ALA A 483 -25.06 -7.97 -32.39
CA ALA A 483 -24.70 -7.65 -33.78
C ALA A 483 -23.21 -7.26 -33.82
N GLY A 484 -22.45 -7.92 -34.69
CA GLY A 484 -21.00 -7.77 -34.80
C GLY A 484 -20.56 -6.41 -35.35
N GLY A 485 -19.47 -5.89 -34.77
CA GLY A 485 -18.69 -4.77 -35.27
C GLY A 485 -17.39 -4.64 -34.46
N LYS A 486 -16.23 -4.85 -35.10
CA LYS A 486 -14.90 -4.60 -34.54
C LYS A 486 -14.76 -3.12 -34.13
N ILE A 487 -14.16 -2.82 -32.95
CA ILE A 487 -13.04 -1.86 -32.70
C ILE A 487 -12.57 -1.99 -31.21
N ALA A 488 -11.24 -2.01 -31.04
CA ALA A 488 -10.33 -1.61 -29.93
C ALA A 488 -10.67 -1.77 -28.43
N GLY A 489 -9.79 -2.54 -27.76
CA GLY A 489 -9.15 -2.30 -26.46
C GLY A 489 -9.86 -1.47 -25.38
N GLY A 490 -10.40 -2.17 -24.38
CA GLY A 490 -10.81 -1.62 -23.09
C GLY A 490 -11.36 -2.73 -22.20
N GLU A 491 -10.57 -3.18 -21.22
CA GLU A 491 -11.06 -4.13 -20.21
C GLU A 491 -11.94 -3.39 -19.21
N THR A 492 -13.21 -3.76 -19.15
CA THR A 492 -14.24 -3.21 -18.26
C THR A 492 -14.13 -3.82 -16.87
N CYS A 493 -13.92 -3.00 -15.84
CA CYS A 493 -14.12 -3.37 -14.44
C CYS A 493 -15.62 -3.27 -14.09
N SER A 494 -16.27 -4.41 -13.81
CA SER A 494 -17.65 -4.48 -13.33
C SER A 494 -17.67 -4.53 -11.80
N GLY A 495 -18.26 -3.52 -11.17
CA GLY A 495 -18.55 -3.50 -9.74
C GLY A 495 -19.99 -3.04 -9.50
N THR A 496 -20.85 -3.97 -9.13
CA THR A 496 -22.29 -3.75 -8.92
C THR A 496 -22.58 -3.19 -7.52
N ILE A 497 -23.44 -2.17 -7.44
CA ILE A 497 -24.25 -1.84 -6.26
C ILE A 497 -25.71 -1.75 -6.75
N ALA A 498 -26.62 -2.48 -6.13
CA ALA A 498 -28.05 -2.42 -6.43
C ALA A 498 -28.69 -1.24 -5.69
N THR A 499 -29.23 -0.25 -6.41
CA THR A 499 -30.35 0.58 -5.94
C THR A 499 -31.24 0.97 -7.12
N THR A 500 -32.52 1.13 -6.83
CA THR A 500 -33.67 1.30 -7.74
C THR A 500 -33.57 2.48 -8.71
N ALA A 501 -34.05 2.26 -9.93
CA ALA A 501 -33.99 3.13 -11.11
C ALA A 501 -34.42 4.61 -10.90
N SER A 502 -33.61 5.55 -11.39
CA SER A 502 -34.03 6.91 -11.78
C SER A 502 -33.04 7.48 -12.81
N ALA A 503 -33.53 8.28 -13.77
CA ALA A 503 -32.79 8.85 -14.92
C ALA A 503 -31.30 9.15 -14.66
N ALA A 504 -30.42 8.75 -15.61
CA ALA A 504 -28.96 8.80 -15.52
C ALA A 504 -28.42 10.09 -14.86
N ALA A 505 -28.15 10.02 -13.56
CA ALA A 505 -27.68 11.16 -12.79
C ALA A 505 -26.19 11.42 -13.09
N SER A 506 -25.80 12.67 -13.32
CA SER A 506 -24.38 13.04 -13.38
C SER A 506 -23.80 13.25 -11.97
N TYR A 507 -22.49 13.12 -11.84
CA TYR A 507 -21.78 13.52 -10.65
C TYR A 507 -21.90 15.03 -10.44
N THR A 508 -22.06 15.41 -9.19
CA THR A 508 -21.95 16.78 -8.69
C THR A 508 -20.66 16.91 -7.89
N THR A 509 -20.20 18.12 -7.55
CA THR A 509 -19.06 18.31 -6.63
C THR A 509 -19.25 17.45 -5.37
N TYR A 510 -20.44 17.48 -4.77
CA TYR A 510 -20.77 16.72 -3.57
C TYR A 510 -20.64 15.19 -3.76
N THR A 511 -21.14 14.67 -4.89
CA THR A 511 -21.15 13.21 -5.15
C THR A 511 -19.88 12.70 -5.85
N SER A 512 -18.97 13.59 -6.25
CA SER A 512 -17.69 13.24 -6.89
C SER A 512 -16.63 12.70 -5.93
N ALA A 513 -16.87 12.80 -4.61
CA ALA A 513 -15.93 12.40 -3.57
C ALA A 513 -15.50 10.93 -3.71
N THR A 514 -14.20 10.66 -3.84
CA THR A 514 -13.65 9.29 -3.74
C THR A 514 -13.99 8.67 -2.40
N PHE A 515 -13.87 9.43 -1.31
CA PHE A 515 -14.16 8.98 0.05
C PHE A 515 -15.06 10.00 0.77
N ALA A 516 -16.24 9.57 1.23
CA ALA A 516 -17.23 10.42 1.88
C ALA A 516 -17.46 10.01 3.33
N VAL A 517 -17.13 10.88 4.28
CA VAL A 517 -17.33 10.67 5.72
C VAL A 517 -18.59 11.39 6.17
N GLU A 518 -19.59 10.65 6.63
CA GLU A 518 -20.85 11.21 7.16
C GLU A 518 -21.11 10.80 8.61
N ALA A 519 -20.27 9.93 9.17
CA ALA A 519 -20.36 9.47 10.55
C ALA A 519 -19.43 10.23 11.49
N ASP A 520 -19.95 10.60 12.65
CA ASP A 520 -19.18 11.26 13.69
C ASP A 520 -18.10 10.34 14.26
N HIS A 521 -17.03 10.95 14.77
CA HIS A 521 -15.89 10.25 15.37
C HIS A 521 -15.15 9.30 14.41
N PHE A 522 -15.16 9.58 13.11
CA PHE A 522 -14.34 8.86 12.14
C PHE A 522 -12.86 9.27 12.25
N THR A 523 -11.96 8.30 12.18
CA THR A 523 -10.52 8.53 12.17
C THR A 523 -9.87 7.74 11.05
N ALA A 524 -8.92 8.35 10.33
CA ALA A 524 -8.06 7.64 9.38
C ALA A 524 -6.59 7.94 9.63
N GLU A 525 -5.74 6.94 9.47
CA GLU A 525 -4.30 7.05 9.63
C GLU A 525 -3.56 6.44 8.44
N GLY A 526 -2.58 7.13 7.86
CA GLY A 526 -1.67 6.54 6.86
C GLY A 526 -2.29 6.20 5.50
N ILE A 527 -3.48 6.73 5.18
CA ILE A 527 -4.21 6.42 3.94
C ILE A 527 -4.01 7.53 2.90
N VAL A 528 -3.83 7.14 1.64
CA VAL A 528 -3.90 8.06 0.49
C VAL A 528 -5.30 8.02 -0.11
N PHE A 529 -5.94 9.17 -0.20
CA PHE A 529 -7.22 9.34 -0.89
C PHE A 529 -7.01 10.16 -2.15
N GLU A 530 -7.41 9.62 -3.30
CA GLU A 530 -7.15 10.27 -4.58
C GLU A 530 -8.37 10.32 -5.48
N ASN A 531 -8.56 11.49 -6.09
CA ASN A 531 -9.39 11.63 -7.27
C ASN A 531 -8.50 11.87 -8.49
N THR A 532 -8.57 10.96 -9.45
CA THR A 532 -7.70 10.95 -10.65
C THR A 532 -8.21 11.84 -11.78
N ALA A 533 -9.33 12.55 -11.60
CA ALA A 533 -9.81 13.49 -12.61
C ALA A 533 -8.82 14.66 -12.76
N GLY A 534 -8.29 14.82 -13.98
CA GLY A 534 -7.28 15.83 -14.28
C GLY A 534 -7.80 17.28 -14.29
N PRO A 535 -6.92 18.29 -14.45
CA PRO A 535 -7.26 19.72 -14.33
C PRO A 535 -8.13 20.25 -15.47
N ARG A 536 -8.30 19.45 -16.55
CA ARG A 536 -9.12 19.75 -17.72
C ARG A 536 -10.22 18.68 -17.92
N CYS A 537 -10.57 17.95 -16.87
CA CYS A 537 -11.70 17.02 -16.94
C CYS A 537 -12.99 17.77 -17.30
N GLY A 538 -13.92 17.15 -18.04
CA GLY A 538 -15.15 17.83 -18.50
C GLY A 538 -15.08 18.55 -19.85
N GLY A 539 -14.01 18.36 -20.64
CA GLY A 539 -14.01 18.73 -22.08
C GLY A 539 -14.22 20.22 -22.38
N GLY A 540 -13.89 21.11 -21.43
CA GLY A 540 -14.06 22.56 -21.58
C GLY A 540 -15.42 23.10 -21.11
N SER A 541 -16.30 22.28 -20.55
CA SER A 541 -17.61 22.71 -20.00
C SER A 541 -17.54 23.48 -18.69
N GLY A 542 -16.34 23.67 -18.12
CA GLY A 542 -16.15 24.30 -16.80
C GLY A 542 -16.53 23.42 -15.61
N GLN A 543 -16.90 22.16 -15.84
CA GLN A 543 -17.28 21.18 -14.81
C GLN A 543 -16.09 20.30 -14.41
N HIS A 544 -15.09 20.91 -13.76
CA HIS A 544 -13.80 20.26 -13.47
C HIS A 544 -13.67 19.79 -12.00
N GLN A 545 -14.67 20.07 -11.16
CA GLN A 545 -14.60 19.78 -9.72
C GLN A 545 -14.55 18.27 -9.48
N ALA A 546 -13.60 17.81 -8.69
CA ALA A 546 -13.35 16.40 -8.45
C ALA A 546 -12.80 16.16 -7.04
N VAL A 547 -13.69 15.77 -6.13
CA VAL A 547 -13.36 15.66 -4.71
C VAL A 547 -12.64 14.34 -4.41
N ALA A 548 -11.53 14.40 -3.67
CA ALA A 548 -10.87 13.21 -3.12
C ALA A 548 -11.54 12.79 -1.81
N VAL A 549 -11.71 13.73 -0.87
CA VAL A 549 -12.39 13.46 0.40
C VAL A 549 -13.44 14.51 0.70
N ARG A 550 -14.63 14.05 1.10
CA ARG A 550 -15.70 14.91 1.64
C ARG A 550 -15.99 14.52 3.08
N VAL A 551 -16.09 15.51 3.96
CA VAL A 551 -16.48 15.32 5.37
C VAL A 551 -17.75 16.10 5.68
N THR A 552 -18.76 15.40 6.19
CA THR A 552 -20.08 15.92 6.58
C THR A 552 -20.41 15.48 8.02
N ALA A 553 -19.39 15.39 8.87
CA ALA A 553 -19.44 14.74 10.19
C ALA A 553 -18.71 15.57 11.26
N GLU A 554 -19.05 15.34 12.52
CA GLU A 554 -18.38 15.95 13.67
C GLU A 554 -17.22 15.09 14.17
N ARG A 555 -16.17 15.75 14.67
CA ARG A 555 -15.02 15.12 15.33
C ARG A 555 -14.34 14.07 14.45
N SER A 556 -14.15 14.39 13.17
CA SER A 556 -13.35 13.55 12.27
C SER A 556 -11.86 13.85 12.44
N ALA A 557 -10.99 12.87 12.23
CA ALA A 557 -9.55 13.04 12.35
C ALA A 557 -8.77 12.30 11.26
N PHE A 558 -7.73 12.93 10.74
CA PHE A 558 -6.82 12.37 9.75
C PHE A 558 -5.37 12.59 10.20
N HIS A 559 -4.61 11.51 10.29
CA HIS A 559 -3.21 11.54 10.72
C HIS A 559 -2.32 10.90 9.67
N ARG A 560 -1.31 11.62 9.19
CA ARG A 560 -0.37 11.10 8.18
C ARG A 560 -1.07 10.59 6.92
N CYS A 561 -2.15 11.24 6.53
CA CYS A 561 -2.91 10.93 5.31
C CYS A 561 -2.51 11.84 4.15
N CYS A 562 -2.69 11.37 2.92
CA CYS A 562 -2.52 12.18 1.72
C CYS A 562 -3.85 12.37 0.99
N PHE A 563 -4.11 13.59 0.54
CA PHE A 563 -5.30 13.96 -0.21
C PHE A 563 -4.85 14.50 -1.58
N LEU A 564 -5.06 13.72 -2.63
CA LEU A 564 -4.51 13.99 -3.95
C LEU A 564 -5.63 14.32 -4.95
N GLY A 565 -5.53 15.48 -5.59
CA GLY A 565 -6.49 15.90 -6.61
C GLY A 565 -6.03 17.10 -7.41
N TRP A 566 -6.99 17.79 -8.03
CA TRP A 566 -6.77 19.05 -8.75
C TRP A 566 -7.71 20.13 -8.21
N GLN A 567 -8.87 20.30 -8.81
CA GLN A 567 -9.88 21.26 -8.34
C GLN A 567 -10.79 20.57 -7.30
N ASP A 568 -11.05 21.26 -6.18
CA ASP A 568 -11.96 20.83 -5.11
C ASP A 568 -11.50 19.54 -4.39
N THR A 569 -10.20 19.38 -4.10
CA THR A 569 -9.63 18.12 -3.58
C THR A 569 -10.20 17.67 -2.22
N LEU A 570 -10.28 18.58 -1.23
CA LEU A 570 -10.72 18.29 0.13
C LEU A 570 -11.92 19.16 0.50
N TYR A 571 -13.09 18.53 0.66
CA TYR A 571 -14.35 19.19 0.94
C TYR A 571 -14.81 18.99 2.39
N LEU A 572 -14.57 19.98 3.24
CA LEU A 572 -15.17 20.04 4.59
C LEU A 572 -16.59 20.62 4.49
N HIS A 573 -17.56 19.80 4.13
CA HIS A 573 -18.93 20.24 3.91
C HIS A 573 -19.56 20.83 5.19
N ARG A 574 -19.37 20.19 6.34
CA ARG A 574 -19.76 20.69 7.68
C ARG A 574 -19.06 19.89 8.78
N GLY A 575 -19.13 20.40 10.00
CA GLY A 575 -18.63 19.73 11.22
C GLY A 575 -17.16 20.01 11.51
N SER A 576 -16.62 19.39 12.54
CA SER A 576 -15.20 19.51 12.94
C SER A 576 -14.31 18.41 12.39
N THR A 577 -13.18 18.79 11.82
CA THR A 577 -12.17 17.85 11.32
C THR A 577 -10.75 18.28 11.69
N TRP A 578 -9.97 17.35 12.22
CA TRP A 578 -8.55 17.51 12.50
C TRP A 578 -7.68 16.86 11.44
N PHE A 579 -6.58 17.52 11.10
CA PHE A 579 -5.53 17.00 10.23
C PHE A 579 -4.19 17.20 10.92
N LYS A 580 -3.43 16.12 11.09
CA LYS A 580 -2.06 16.19 11.62
C LYS A 580 -1.09 15.46 10.73
N ASP A 581 0.03 16.11 10.43
CA ASP A 581 1.12 15.56 9.63
C ASP A 581 0.62 15.02 8.27
N CYS A 582 -0.43 15.63 7.73
CA CYS A 582 -1.07 15.23 6.47
C CYS A 582 -0.49 16.02 5.29
N ARG A 583 -0.67 15.50 4.08
CA ARG A 583 -0.37 16.20 2.83
C ARG A 583 -1.65 16.43 2.01
N VAL A 584 -1.91 17.66 1.61
CA VAL A 584 -3.05 18.01 0.74
C VAL A 584 -2.53 18.66 -0.55
N GLU A 585 -2.88 18.10 -1.70
CA GLU A 585 -2.35 18.53 -2.99
C GLU A 585 -3.47 18.88 -3.99
N GLY A 586 -3.40 20.08 -4.59
CA GLY A 586 -4.39 20.53 -5.57
C GLY A 586 -4.10 21.88 -6.24
N SER A 587 -5.11 22.50 -6.85
CA SER A 587 -4.97 23.74 -7.63
C SER A 587 -6.04 24.79 -7.30
N VAL A 588 -7.26 24.63 -7.80
CA VAL A 588 -8.38 25.57 -7.59
C VAL A 588 -9.21 25.10 -6.41
N ASP A 589 -9.42 25.99 -5.44
CA ASP A 589 -10.26 25.80 -4.24
C ASP A 589 -10.06 24.45 -3.55
N PHE A 590 -8.82 23.97 -3.51
CA PHE A 590 -8.59 22.55 -3.24
C PHE A 590 -8.74 22.17 -1.77
N ILE A 591 -8.81 23.15 -0.85
CA ILE A 591 -9.31 23.00 0.51
C ILE A 591 -10.53 23.92 0.66
N PHE A 592 -11.73 23.37 0.64
CA PHE A 592 -12.94 24.17 0.66
C PHE A 592 -13.98 23.59 1.61
N GLY A 593 -14.94 24.41 2.01
CA GLY A 593 -15.94 23.96 2.97
C GLY A 593 -17.20 24.78 3.01
N GLY A 594 -18.25 24.13 3.48
CA GLY A 594 -19.58 24.71 3.63
C GLY A 594 -19.72 25.61 4.86
N PRO A 595 -20.95 26.06 5.14
CA PRO A 595 -21.27 26.82 6.34
C PRO A 595 -20.98 25.99 7.60
N LYS A 596 -20.50 26.63 8.68
CA LYS A 596 -20.13 25.97 9.95
C LYS A 596 -19.02 24.91 9.83
N ALA A 597 -18.31 24.84 8.71
CA ALA A 597 -17.18 23.94 8.56
C ALA A 597 -16.00 24.41 9.43
N ARG A 598 -15.46 23.47 10.21
CA ARG A 598 -14.33 23.66 11.12
C ARG A 598 -13.21 22.70 10.73
N GLY A 599 -12.07 23.26 10.30
CA GLY A 599 -10.90 22.49 9.91
C GLY A 599 -9.67 23.00 10.64
N TYR A 600 -8.91 22.08 11.25
CA TYR A 600 -7.65 22.39 11.91
C TYR A 600 -6.54 21.52 11.32
N TRP A 601 -5.54 22.14 10.69
CA TRP A 601 -4.36 21.48 10.13
C TRP A 601 -3.15 21.80 10.98
N LYS A 602 -2.48 20.78 11.51
CA LYS A 602 -1.25 20.91 12.30
C LYS A 602 -0.09 20.20 11.62
N GLY A 603 1.01 20.90 11.39
CA GLY A 603 2.21 20.30 10.80
C GLY A 603 2.00 19.71 9.40
N CYS A 604 0.98 20.17 8.67
CA CYS A 604 0.61 19.61 7.38
C CYS A 604 1.40 20.24 6.21
N GLU A 605 1.55 19.47 5.13
CA GLU A 605 2.06 19.95 3.85
C GLU A 605 0.89 20.30 2.91
N VAL A 606 0.86 21.54 2.45
CA VAL A 606 -0.12 22.06 1.48
C VAL A 606 0.59 22.30 0.16
N VAL A 607 0.25 21.52 -0.86
CA VAL A 607 1.00 21.42 -2.10
C VAL A 607 0.19 21.95 -3.28
N VAL A 608 0.72 22.98 -3.92
CA VAL A 608 0.09 23.70 -5.04
C VAL A 608 0.60 23.14 -6.37
N ARG A 609 -0.30 22.54 -7.15
CA ARG A 609 0.01 21.93 -8.47
C ARG A 609 -0.05 22.91 -9.64
N GLY A 610 -0.57 24.11 -9.42
CA GLY A 610 -0.79 25.07 -10.50
C GLY A 610 -1.56 26.31 -10.06
N LYS A 611 -2.00 27.09 -11.04
CA LYS A 611 -2.76 28.32 -10.79
C LYS A 611 -4.08 28.02 -10.08
N GLY A 612 -4.39 28.80 -9.04
CA GLY A 612 -5.66 28.66 -8.31
C GLY A 612 -5.62 29.28 -6.92
N TRP A 613 -6.39 28.67 -6.00
CA TRP A 613 -6.59 29.13 -4.63
C TRP A 613 -6.47 27.96 -3.68
N VAL A 614 -5.70 28.13 -2.62
CA VAL A 614 -5.53 27.09 -1.59
C VAL A 614 -6.84 26.85 -0.86
N THR A 615 -7.48 27.93 -0.37
CA THR A 615 -8.69 27.81 0.43
C THR A 615 -9.92 28.49 -0.16
N ALA A 616 -11.10 27.90 0.08
CA ALA A 616 -12.40 28.51 -0.18
C ALA A 616 -13.42 28.19 0.93
N HIS A 617 -13.50 29.05 1.94
CA HIS A 617 -14.40 28.88 3.11
C HIS A 617 -15.75 29.58 2.90
N ARG A 618 -16.86 28.93 3.29
CA ARG A 618 -18.23 29.44 3.04
C ARG A 618 -19.02 29.75 4.30
N ARG A 619 -18.42 30.53 5.20
CA ARG A 619 -19.15 31.09 6.34
C ARG A 619 -20.03 32.27 5.91
N ASP A 620 -21.25 32.29 6.43
CA ASP A 620 -22.26 33.32 6.17
C ASP A 620 -23.09 33.52 7.45
N LEU A 621 -22.78 34.58 8.19
CA LEU A 621 -23.43 34.91 9.47
C LEU A 621 -24.82 35.50 9.28
N ALA A 622 -25.15 36.00 8.09
CA ALA A 622 -26.50 36.47 7.80
C ALA A 622 -27.45 35.27 7.70
N GLN A 623 -26.99 34.18 7.08
CA GLN A 623 -27.77 32.96 6.95
C GLN A 623 -27.65 32.02 8.17
N TRP A 624 -26.50 31.98 8.84
CA TRP A 624 -26.25 31.16 10.04
C TRP A 624 -25.65 32.00 11.18
N PRO A 625 -26.47 32.81 11.88
CA PRO A 625 -26.00 33.73 12.91
C PRO A 625 -25.43 33.03 14.16
N ASP A 626 -25.70 31.74 14.33
CA ASP A 626 -25.19 30.90 15.42
C ASP A 626 -23.83 30.23 15.11
N ASP A 627 -23.27 30.45 13.91
CA ASP A 627 -21.90 30.03 13.57
C ASP A 627 -20.87 30.88 14.33
N THR A 628 -20.53 30.48 15.56
CA THR A 628 -19.57 31.19 16.41
C THR A 628 -18.12 30.80 16.12
N ASP A 629 -17.89 29.57 15.66
CA ASP A 629 -16.58 28.90 15.65
C ASP A 629 -16.16 28.33 14.28
N GLY A 630 -16.97 28.46 13.23
CA GLY A 630 -16.62 28.04 11.86
C GLY A 630 -15.36 28.76 11.35
N ALA A 631 -14.30 28.01 11.06
CA ALA A 631 -13.01 28.52 10.61
C ALA A 631 -12.16 27.41 9.98
N PHE A 632 -11.24 27.79 9.10
CA PHE A 632 -10.08 26.96 8.74
C PHE A 632 -8.83 27.52 9.41
N VAL A 633 -8.12 26.68 10.16
CA VAL A 633 -6.91 27.06 10.91
C VAL A 633 -5.77 26.17 10.45
N PHE A 634 -4.69 26.78 9.96
CA PHE A 634 -3.45 26.09 9.61
C PHE A 634 -2.38 26.52 10.60
N ASP A 635 -1.83 25.56 11.33
CA ASP A 635 -0.89 25.75 12.41
C ASP A 635 0.41 25.00 12.10
N ALA A 636 1.52 25.72 12.05
CA ALA A 636 2.84 25.19 11.71
C ALA A 636 2.87 24.37 10.39
N CYS A 637 2.05 24.76 9.41
CA CYS A 637 1.97 24.09 8.11
C CYS A 637 2.97 24.68 7.10
N SER A 638 3.26 23.93 6.03
CA SER A 638 4.01 24.43 4.87
C SER A 638 3.11 24.58 3.65
N ILE A 639 3.29 25.66 2.87
CA ILE A 639 2.59 25.90 1.60
C ILE A 639 3.64 26.02 0.50
N GLN A 640 3.68 25.06 -0.43
CA GLN A 640 4.73 24.97 -1.44
C GLN A 640 4.22 24.50 -2.80
N ALA A 641 5.04 24.69 -3.84
CA ALA A 641 4.79 24.12 -5.17
C ALA A 641 4.94 22.60 -5.17
N SER A 642 4.22 21.89 -6.04
CA SER A 642 4.37 20.44 -6.22
C SER A 642 5.75 20.04 -6.71
N ASP A 643 6.34 20.89 -7.56
CA ASP A 643 7.63 20.66 -8.19
C ASP A 643 8.16 21.97 -8.81
N PRO A 644 9.43 22.03 -9.23
CA PRO A 644 10.05 23.25 -9.79
C PRO A 644 9.42 23.78 -11.09
N SER A 645 8.58 23.00 -11.78
CA SER A 645 7.90 23.46 -13.00
C SER A 645 6.68 24.33 -12.71
N VAL A 646 6.14 24.30 -11.49
CA VAL A 646 5.06 25.20 -11.07
C VAL A 646 5.62 26.62 -10.95
N PRO A 647 5.09 27.60 -11.69
CA PRO A 647 5.62 28.96 -11.65
C PRO A 647 5.50 29.58 -10.25
N PRO A 648 6.47 30.42 -9.83
CA PRO A 648 6.28 31.25 -8.65
C PRO A 648 5.09 32.20 -8.86
N SER A 649 4.50 32.65 -7.77
CA SER A 649 3.38 33.60 -7.75
C SER A 649 2.20 33.17 -8.64
N CYS A 650 1.89 31.87 -8.66
CA CYS A 650 0.80 31.34 -9.49
C CYS A 650 -0.52 31.15 -8.73
N ALA A 651 -0.49 31.07 -7.39
CA ALA A 651 -1.66 30.80 -6.57
C ALA A 651 -1.88 31.84 -5.46
N LEU A 652 -3.11 31.88 -4.94
CA LEU A 652 -3.50 32.66 -3.76
C LEU A 652 -3.78 31.71 -2.59
N LEU A 653 -3.60 32.20 -1.36
CA LEU A 653 -3.93 31.52 -0.10
C LEU A 653 -5.42 31.21 0.04
N GLY A 654 -6.28 31.99 -0.61
CA GLY A 654 -7.70 31.67 -0.67
C GLY A 654 -8.58 32.76 -1.23
N ARG A 655 -9.88 32.46 -1.26
CA ARG A 655 -10.96 33.40 -1.62
C ARG A 655 -12.25 33.09 -0.85
N PRO A 656 -13.12 34.08 -0.61
CA PRO A 656 -14.31 33.90 0.22
C PRO A 656 -15.46 33.27 -0.57
N TRP A 657 -15.70 31.97 -0.41
CA TRP A 657 -16.89 31.35 -1.03
C TRP A 657 -18.19 31.85 -0.35
N GLY A 658 -18.11 32.18 0.94
CA GLY A 658 -19.17 32.86 1.70
C GLY A 658 -18.71 34.23 2.19
N PRO A 659 -19.64 35.17 2.45
CA PRO A 659 -19.32 36.56 2.75
C PRO A 659 -18.49 36.73 4.04
N ASP A 660 -18.62 35.84 5.02
CA ASP A 660 -17.93 35.92 6.31
C ASP A 660 -16.86 34.82 6.46
N ALA A 661 -16.31 34.35 5.33
CA ALA A 661 -15.24 33.35 5.27
C ALA A 661 -14.13 33.65 6.29
N ARG A 662 -13.70 32.63 7.05
CA ARG A 662 -12.71 32.79 8.11
C ARG A 662 -11.59 31.77 7.98
N VAL A 663 -10.36 32.26 7.75
CA VAL A 663 -9.16 31.43 7.62
C VAL A 663 -8.01 32.07 8.40
N LEU A 664 -7.30 31.28 9.20
CA LEU A 664 -6.10 31.67 9.93
C LEU A 664 -4.91 30.81 9.49
N LEU A 665 -3.80 31.45 9.10
CA LEU A 665 -2.48 30.84 8.98
C LEU A 665 -1.62 31.27 10.18
N HIS A 666 -1.20 30.32 10.99
CA HIS A 666 -0.43 30.52 12.21
C HIS A 666 0.91 29.76 12.10
N GLY A 667 2.03 30.46 12.23
CA GLY A 667 3.37 29.85 12.19
C GLY A 667 3.70 29.11 10.90
N CYS A 668 3.02 29.42 9.78
CA CYS A 668 3.17 28.67 8.54
C CYS A 668 4.37 29.14 7.72
N SER A 669 5.01 28.21 7.00
CA SER A 669 6.02 28.53 5.98
C SER A 669 5.35 28.67 4.61
N ILE A 670 5.37 29.85 4.02
CA ILE A 670 4.70 30.20 2.77
C ILE A 670 5.75 30.37 1.66
N GLY A 671 5.76 29.42 0.72
CA GLY A 671 6.67 29.38 -0.41
C GLY A 671 6.37 30.41 -1.50
N ALA A 672 7.30 30.56 -2.45
CA ALA A 672 7.25 31.58 -3.50
C ALA A 672 6.13 31.34 -4.52
N VAL A 673 5.43 30.21 -4.44
CA VAL A 673 4.26 29.86 -5.25
C VAL A 673 3.07 30.81 -4.99
N VAL A 674 3.03 31.43 -3.80
CA VAL A 674 1.97 32.35 -3.39
C VAL A 674 2.23 33.75 -3.94
N LYS A 675 1.17 34.35 -4.48
CA LYS A 675 1.14 35.74 -4.96
C LYS A 675 1.24 36.75 -3.81
N ALA A 676 1.82 37.92 -4.09
CA ALA A 676 2.00 38.98 -3.09
C ALA A 676 0.67 39.48 -2.51
N GLU A 677 -0.40 39.48 -3.33
CA GLU A 677 -1.76 39.80 -2.91
C GLU A 677 -2.27 38.89 -1.78
N GLY A 678 -1.75 37.66 -1.71
CA GLY A 678 -2.07 36.62 -0.73
C GLY A 678 -3.48 36.05 -0.92
N TRP A 679 -4.50 36.90 -0.84
CA TRP A 679 -5.91 36.51 -0.81
C TRP A 679 -6.67 37.24 -1.92
N GLY A 680 -7.66 36.57 -2.53
CA GLY A 680 -8.44 37.12 -3.63
C GLY A 680 -9.93 37.28 -3.30
N ALA A 681 -10.58 38.26 -3.90
CA ALA A 681 -12.03 38.34 -3.93
C ALA A 681 -12.62 37.15 -4.72
N TRP A 682 -13.86 36.76 -4.41
CA TRP A 682 -14.56 35.71 -5.16
C TRP A 682 -14.90 36.18 -6.58
N ASN A 683 -15.40 37.41 -6.67
CA ASN A 683 -15.71 38.15 -7.90
C ASN A 683 -15.76 39.66 -7.61
N SER A 684 -16.05 40.48 -8.63
CA SER A 684 -16.11 41.94 -8.52
C SER A 684 -17.20 42.48 -7.56
N ALA A 685 -18.17 41.66 -7.17
CA ALA A 685 -19.25 42.03 -6.24
C ALA A 685 -18.96 41.62 -4.78
N THR A 686 -17.75 41.11 -4.49
CA THR A 686 -17.39 40.67 -3.14
C THR A 686 -17.25 41.87 -2.20
N ASP A 687 -17.99 41.89 -1.10
CA ASP A 687 -17.71 42.80 0.02
C ASP A 687 -16.48 42.30 0.78
N VAL A 688 -15.34 42.90 0.47
CA VAL A 688 -14.04 42.52 1.02
C VAL A 688 -13.84 42.87 2.49
N SER A 689 -14.77 43.60 3.13
CA SER A 689 -14.68 43.99 4.54
C SER A 689 -15.13 42.90 5.53
N ARG A 690 -15.90 41.92 5.02
CA ARG A 690 -16.53 40.87 5.83
C ARG A 690 -15.66 39.64 6.07
N PRO A 691 -14.91 39.11 5.08
CA PRO A 691 -14.02 37.98 5.33
C PRO A 691 -12.99 38.28 6.43
N ARG A 692 -12.53 37.22 7.10
CA ARG A 692 -11.48 37.24 8.12
C ARG A 692 -10.35 36.31 7.67
N PHE A 693 -9.49 36.85 6.83
CA PHE A 693 -8.27 36.17 6.39
C PHE A 693 -7.10 36.72 7.19
N LEU A 694 -6.53 35.83 8.00
CA LEU A 694 -5.63 36.18 9.08
C LEU A 694 -4.30 35.43 8.90
N GLU A 695 -3.19 36.15 9.09
CA GLU A 695 -1.84 35.59 9.09
C GLU A 695 -1.13 35.99 10.39
N TRP A 696 -0.45 35.05 11.04
CA TRP A 696 0.32 35.29 12.26
C TRP A 696 1.62 34.50 12.23
N GLU A 697 2.74 35.18 12.44
CA GLU A 697 4.09 34.58 12.49
C GLU A 697 4.42 33.66 11.30
N CYS A 698 3.86 33.95 10.12
CA CYS A 698 4.17 33.23 8.91
C CYS A 698 5.54 33.66 8.36
N THR A 699 6.29 32.71 7.80
CA THR A 699 7.64 32.93 7.27
C THR A 699 7.75 32.46 5.82
N GLY A 700 8.86 32.76 5.16
CA GLY A 700 9.12 32.33 3.78
C GLY A 700 8.79 33.40 2.72
N PRO A 701 9.21 33.17 1.46
CA PRO A 701 9.17 34.19 0.41
C PRO A 701 7.75 34.64 0.02
N GLY A 702 6.71 33.86 0.31
CA GLY A 702 5.31 34.23 0.07
C GLY A 702 4.60 34.88 1.27
N ALA A 703 5.27 35.03 2.42
CA ALA A 703 4.63 35.46 3.68
C ALA A 703 4.57 36.98 3.89
N SER A 704 5.15 37.79 3.00
CA SER A 704 5.15 39.25 3.17
C SER A 704 3.73 39.82 3.17
N LEU A 705 3.39 40.60 4.21
CA LEU A 705 2.08 41.23 4.34
C LEU A 705 1.94 42.57 3.57
N ALA A 706 3.05 43.10 3.04
CA ALA A 706 3.11 44.47 2.49
C ALA A 706 2.14 44.74 1.33
N HIS A 707 1.70 43.70 0.63
CA HIS A 707 0.83 43.79 -0.54
C HIS A 707 -0.49 43.02 -0.38
N ARG A 708 -0.84 42.61 0.84
CA ARG A 708 -2.11 41.92 1.09
C ARG A 708 -3.27 42.86 0.79
N VAL A 709 -4.23 42.37 0.00
CA VAL A 709 -5.38 43.17 -0.42
C VAL A 709 -6.53 43.05 0.58
N ILE A 710 -6.89 41.82 0.96
CA ILE A 710 -8.02 41.52 1.83
C ILE A 710 -7.63 40.75 3.11
N GLY A 711 -6.41 40.21 3.15
CA GLY A 711 -5.85 39.56 4.34
C GLY A 711 -5.12 40.56 5.23
N ARG A 712 -4.97 40.23 6.51
CA ARG A 712 -4.21 41.05 7.47
C ARG A 712 -3.50 40.22 8.52
N GLN A 713 -2.57 40.85 9.24
CA GLN A 713 -2.03 40.29 10.46
C GLN A 713 -3.18 40.02 11.46
N ALA A 714 -3.18 38.84 12.09
CA ALA A 714 -4.10 38.52 13.17
C ALA A 714 -3.80 39.36 14.42
N THR A 715 -4.72 39.43 15.37
CA THR A 715 -4.43 39.91 16.73
C THR A 715 -4.15 38.74 17.66
N LEU A 716 -3.43 38.98 18.76
CA LEU A 716 -3.18 37.94 19.77
C LEU A 716 -4.48 37.34 20.33
N GLN A 717 -5.54 38.14 20.46
CA GLN A 717 -6.85 37.65 20.89
C GLN A 717 -7.47 36.68 19.87
N GLU A 718 -7.38 36.99 18.57
CA GLU A 718 -7.86 36.10 17.50
C GLU A 718 -7.07 34.80 17.45
N VAL A 719 -5.76 34.87 17.63
CA VAL A 719 -4.89 33.68 17.72
C VAL A 719 -5.29 32.82 18.93
N ASN A 720 -5.39 33.42 20.12
CA ASN A 720 -5.80 32.71 21.34
C ASN A 720 -7.22 32.13 21.25
N GLN A 721 -8.09 32.70 20.42
CA GLN A 721 -9.44 32.18 20.20
C GLN A 721 -9.48 31.00 19.21
N LEU A 722 -8.62 31.01 18.17
CA LEU A 722 -8.71 30.08 17.04
C LEU A 722 -7.67 28.96 17.08
N VAL A 723 -6.55 29.11 17.80
CA VAL A 723 -5.45 28.14 17.81
C VAL A 723 -5.58 27.01 18.83
N PRO A 724 -6.15 27.16 20.04
CA PRO A 724 -6.14 26.05 21.00
C PRO A 724 -6.84 24.80 20.43
N GLU A 725 -6.12 23.67 20.38
CA GLU A 725 -6.64 22.40 19.84
C GLU A 725 -7.89 21.92 20.59
N SER A 726 -7.99 22.24 21.89
CA SER A 726 -9.15 21.97 22.74
C SER A 726 -10.44 22.67 22.28
N THR A 727 -10.30 23.75 21.48
CA THR A 727 -11.44 24.42 20.82
C THR A 727 -12.13 23.51 19.80
N PHE A 728 -11.44 22.46 19.34
CA PHE A 728 -11.93 21.55 18.32
C PHE A 728 -12.11 20.10 18.79
N PHE A 729 -11.48 19.63 19.89
CA PHE A 729 -11.43 18.19 20.22
C PHE A 729 -11.49 17.78 21.71
N TYR A 730 -12.31 16.74 21.99
CA TYR A 730 -12.27 15.83 23.15
C TYR A 730 -12.58 14.40 22.64
N ASP A 731 -11.88 13.38 23.17
CA ASP A 731 -12.14 11.93 22.96
C ASP A 731 -12.20 11.41 21.50
N LEU A 732 -11.04 11.31 20.84
CA LEU A 732 -10.90 10.62 19.55
C LEU A 732 -10.43 9.17 19.71
N PRO A 733 -11.03 8.21 18.98
CA PRO A 733 -10.53 6.85 18.91
C PRO A 733 -9.06 6.72 18.48
N GLY A 734 -8.22 6.07 19.28
CA GLY A 734 -6.84 5.75 18.90
C GLY A 734 -5.82 6.88 19.11
N PHE A 735 -6.24 8.02 19.65
CA PHE A 735 -5.37 9.10 20.09
C PHE A 735 -5.51 9.28 21.61
N PRO A 736 -4.42 9.55 22.36
CA PRO A 736 -4.53 9.86 23.77
C PRO A 736 -5.47 11.05 23.94
N ALA A 737 -6.31 11.02 24.98
CA ALA A 737 -7.10 12.18 25.35
C ALA A 737 -6.14 13.37 25.54
N LEU A 738 -6.34 14.43 24.77
CA LEU A 738 -5.61 15.67 25.01
C LEU A 738 -6.05 16.15 26.39
N THR A 739 -5.16 16.01 27.39
CA THR A 739 -5.38 16.61 28.70
C THR A 739 -5.46 18.13 28.51
N PRO A 740 -6.49 18.79 29.09
CA PRO A 740 -6.80 20.20 28.85
C PRO A 740 -5.67 21.16 29.21
#